data_AF-A0A851BLF9-F1
#
_entry.id   AF-A0A851BLF9-F1
#
_cell.length_a   1.000
_cell.length_b   1.000
_cell.length_c   1.000
_cell.angle_alpha   90.00
_cell.angle_beta   90.00
_cell.angle_gamma   90.00
#
_symmetry.space_group_name_H-M   'P 1'
#
loop_
_entity.id
_entity.type
_entity.pdbx_description
1 polymer ?
#
loop_
_entity_poly.entity_id
_entity_poly.type
_entity_poly.pdbx_seq_one_letter_code
_entity_poly.pdbx_strand_id
1 'polypeptide(L)'
;QLNGLKMADEPMEEGEPYSYHDEGSVKEIPITHHVKEGCEKADPAQFELLKVLGQGSFGKVFLVRKIIGPDAGQLYAMKVLKKASLKVRDRVRTKMERDILVEVNHPFIVKLHYAFQTEGKLYLILDFLRGGDVFTRLSKEVMFTEEDVKFYLAELALALDHLHSLGIVYRDLKPENILLDEAGHIKLTDFGLSKESVDQEKKAYSFCGTVEYMAPEVVNRRGHNQSADWWSFGVLMFEMLTGTLPFQGKDRNETMNMILKAKLGMPQFLSPEAQSLLRMLFKRNPSNRLGAGSDGVEEIKRHPFFSTVDWNKLFRREIQPPFKPASGKPEDTFCFDPEFTAKTPKDSPGVPPSANAHQLFKGFSFVATTTVEDHKISPLTNILPIVQQLHGNSAQFTDVYELKEDIGVGSYSVCKRCIHIATNMEFAVKIIDKSKRDPSEEIEILMRYGQHPNIITLKDVYDDGRFIYLVTELMKGGELLDRILRQKFFSEREASAVLFTIAKTVDYLHCQGVVHRDLKPSNILYTDDSNNADSIRICDFGFAKQLRGENGLLLTPCYTANFVAPEVLMRQGYDAACDIWSLGVLLYTMLAGYTPFANGPNDTPEEILVRIGSGKFSLSGGNWDTVSDAAKDLLSHMLHVDPHQRYTAEQVLKHSWIACRDQLPHYQLNRQDAPHLVKGAMAATYSALNHKTFQPVLEPVAASSLAQRRSMKKLTSTDL
;
A
#
# COMPACT_ATOMS: atom_id res chain seq x y z
N GLN A 1 49.21 38.70 8.22
CA GLN A 1 50.67 38.65 8.06
C GLN A 1 51.19 37.76 9.19
N LEU A 2 51.24 36.44 8.98
CA LEU A 2 52.41 35.68 8.49
C LEU A 2 53.59 35.72 9.47
N ASN A 3 53.68 34.70 10.33
CA ASN A 3 54.94 34.19 10.86
C ASN A 3 55.01 32.71 10.49
N GLY A 4 55.84 32.41 9.49
CA GLY A 4 56.21 31.06 9.11
C GLY A 4 57.51 30.66 9.80
N LEU A 5 57.58 29.41 10.22
CA LEU A 5 58.84 28.69 10.32
C LEU A 5 58.66 27.31 9.70
N LYS A 6 59.50 27.04 8.70
CA LYS A 6 59.68 25.77 8.00
C LYS A 6 60.27 24.74 8.98
N MET A 7 59.73 23.53 9.01
CA MET A 7 60.45 22.34 9.46
C MET A 7 60.78 21.48 8.25
N ALA A 8 62.03 21.01 8.24
CA ALA A 8 62.65 20.18 7.22
C ALA A 8 62.42 18.69 7.51
N ASP A 9 62.52 17.90 6.45
CA ASP A 9 62.36 16.45 6.36
C ASP A 9 63.30 15.63 7.26
N GLU A 10 62.76 14.54 7.82
CA GLU A 10 63.51 13.32 8.15
C GLU A 10 62.79 12.10 7.52
N PRO A 11 63.54 11.11 6.99
CA PRO A 11 63.00 10.08 6.09
C PRO A 11 62.42 8.85 6.81
N MET A 12 61.51 8.17 6.10
CA MET A 12 60.87 6.89 6.44
C MET A 12 61.89 5.78 6.73
N GLU A 13 61.73 5.12 7.89
CA GLU A 13 62.27 3.78 8.12
C GLU A 13 61.46 2.73 7.35
N GLU A 14 62.15 1.95 6.51
CA GLU A 14 61.62 0.80 5.79
C GLU A 14 61.30 -0.34 6.75
N GLY A 15 60.02 -0.66 6.91
CA GLY A 15 59.55 -1.88 7.57
C GLY A 15 59.57 -3.07 6.60
N GLU A 16 60.22 -4.15 7.03
CA GLU A 16 60.48 -5.40 6.31
C GLU A 16 59.24 -6.08 5.68
N PRO A 17 59.43 -6.87 4.59
CA PRO A 17 58.35 -7.53 3.87
C PRO A 17 57.86 -8.78 4.62
N TYR A 18 56.62 -8.74 5.11
CA TYR A 18 55.96 -9.94 5.64
C TYR A 18 55.73 -10.97 4.53
N SER A 19 56.40 -12.11 4.69
CA SER A 19 56.25 -13.33 3.91
C SER A 19 54.81 -13.82 3.85
N TYR A 20 54.31 -14.05 2.63
CA TYR A 20 53.12 -14.86 2.39
C TYR A 20 53.39 -16.30 2.81
N HIS A 21 52.84 -16.71 3.95
CA HIS A 21 52.63 -18.12 4.26
C HIS A 21 51.20 -18.38 4.73
N ASP A 22 50.57 -19.22 3.90
CA ASP A 22 49.73 -20.36 4.25
C ASP A 22 48.21 -20.22 4.16
N GLU A 23 47.65 -21.13 3.36
CA GLU A 23 46.24 -21.29 3.06
C GLU A 23 45.47 -21.60 4.35
N GLY A 24 44.56 -20.69 4.73
CA GLY A 24 43.71 -20.89 5.89
C GLY A 24 42.83 -22.13 5.72
N SER A 25 43.20 -23.18 6.48
CA SER A 25 42.39 -24.35 6.80
C SER A 25 40.90 -23.99 6.94
N VAL A 26 40.03 -24.70 6.21
CA VAL A 26 38.57 -24.57 6.30
C VAL A 26 38.12 -25.02 7.69
N LYS A 27 38.00 -24.08 8.63
CA LYS A 27 37.49 -24.37 9.98
C LYS A 27 35.98 -24.63 9.92
N GLU A 28 35.57 -25.80 10.38
CA GLU A 28 34.17 -26.15 10.61
C GLU A 28 33.53 -25.16 11.59
N ILE A 29 32.31 -24.70 11.29
CA ILE A 29 31.55 -23.84 12.20
C ILE A 29 30.53 -24.74 12.91
N PRO A 30 30.69 -25.01 14.22
CA PRO A 30 29.73 -25.84 14.96
C PRO A 30 28.40 -25.07 15.06
N ILE A 31 27.28 -25.73 14.78
CA ILE A 31 25.94 -25.18 15.05
C ILE A 31 25.09 -26.20 15.82
N THR A 32 24.25 -25.72 16.73
CA THR A 32 23.35 -26.53 17.54
C THR A 32 22.24 -27.12 16.67
N HIS A 33 22.00 -28.44 16.83
CA HIS A 33 20.85 -29.13 16.28
C HIS A 33 19.62 -28.86 17.16
N HIS A 34 18.61 -28.18 16.61
CA HIS A 34 17.30 -28.02 17.25
C HIS A 34 16.26 -28.79 16.43
N VAL A 35 16.38 -30.12 16.41
CA VAL A 35 15.38 -31.03 15.84
C VAL A 35 14.98 -31.98 16.95
N LYS A 36 13.71 -31.96 17.37
CA LYS A 36 13.18 -32.94 18.34
C LYS A 36 13.19 -34.32 17.69
N GLU A 37 13.54 -35.37 18.45
CA GLU A 37 13.41 -36.76 17.99
C GLU A 37 11.97 -37.02 17.48
N GLY A 38 11.83 -37.51 16.25
CA GLY A 38 10.54 -37.84 15.64
C GLY A 38 9.96 -36.83 14.64
N CYS A 39 10.57 -35.66 14.42
CA CYS A 39 10.14 -34.73 13.37
C CYS A 39 10.78 -35.06 12.00
N GLU A 40 9.97 -35.10 10.93
CA GLU A 40 10.47 -35.31 9.57
C GLU A 40 11.48 -34.23 9.17
N LYS A 41 12.56 -34.64 8.50
CA LYS A 41 13.58 -33.73 7.98
C LYS A 41 12.96 -32.84 6.89
N ALA A 42 13.07 -31.53 7.04
CA ALA A 42 12.61 -30.59 6.03
C ALA A 42 13.44 -30.70 4.73
N ASP A 43 12.77 -30.72 3.58
CA ASP A 43 13.37 -30.88 2.25
C ASP A 43 12.74 -29.94 1.21
N PRO A 44 13.49 -29.40 0.23
CA PRO A 44 12.91 -28.53 -0.80
C PRO A 44 11.71 -29.14 -1.54
N ALA A 45 11.68 -30.46 -1.76
CA ALA A 45 10.60 -31.13 -2.47
C ALA A 45 9.25 -31.09 -1.73
N GLN A 46 9.26 -30.71 -0.45
CA GLN A 46 8.05 -30.53 0.36
C GLN A 46 7.35 -29.20 0.10
N PHE A 47 7.92 -28.34 -0.76
CA PHE A 47 7.45 -27.00 -1.05
C PHE A 47 7.31 -26.78 -2.56
N GLU A 48 6.10 -26.45 -2.99
CA GLU A 48 5.81 -26.04 -4.37
C GLU A 48 6.17 -24.55 -4.55
N LEU A 49 6.99 -24.23 -5.56
CA LEU A 49 7.37 -22.85 -5.90
C LEU A 49 6.25 -22.17 -6.71
N LEU A 50 5.67 -21.10 -6.16
CA LEU A 50 4.56 -20.39 -6.81
C LEU A 50 5.03 -19.13 -7.57
N LYS A 51 5.79 -18.25 -6.91
CA LYS A 51 6.23 -16.96 -7.48
C LYS A 51 7.60 -16.55 -6.95
N VAL A 52 8.33 -15.73 -7.69
CA VAL A 52 9.54 -15.05 -7.16
C VAL A 52 9.10 -13.74 -6.50
N LEU A 53 9.37 -13.58 -5.20
CA LEU A 53 9.01 -12.38 -4.44
C LEU A 53 10.15 -11.34 -4.43
N GLY A 54 11.40 -11.79 -4.59
CA GLY A 54 12.55 -10.91 -4.58
C GLY A 54 13.84 -11.62 -4.98
N GLN A 55 14.86 -10.84 -5.31
CA GLN A 55 16.19 -11.32 -5.65
C GLN A 55 17.25 -10.37 -5.09
N GLY A 56 18.14 -10.91 -4.25
CA GLY A 56 19.31 -10.20 -3.72
C GLY A 56 20.62 -10.69 -4.35
N SER A 57 21.75 -10.15 -3.89
CA SER A 57 23.09 -10.53 -4.34
C SER A 57 23.46 -11.99 -4.07
N PHE A 58 22.90 -12.58 -3.01
CA PHE A 58 23.29 -13.92 -2.51
C PHE A 58 22.21 -14.99 -2.72
N GLY A 59 21.03 -14.61 -3.20
CA GLY A 59 19.89 -15.52 -3.20
C GLY A 59 18.59 -14.96 -3.78
N LYS A 60 17.59 -15.84 -3.84
CA LYS A 60 16.22 -15.53 -4.29
C LYS A 60 15.24 -15.79 -3.16
N VAL A 61 14.15 -15.04 -3.13
CA VAL A 61 13.02 -15.27 -2.23
C VAL A 61 11.83 -15.69 -3.08
N PHE A 62 11.20 -16.81 -2.72
CA PHE A 62 10.06 -17.37 -3.41
C PHE A 62 8.84 -17.41 -2.51
N LEU A 63 7.65 -17.22 -3.08
CA LEU A 63 6.41 -17.66 -2.48
C LEU A 63 6.30 -19.16 -2.70
N VAL A 64 6.08 -19.92 -1.62
CA VAL A 64 5.95 -21.37 -1.69
C VAL A 64 4.71 -21.85 -0.97
N ARG A 65 4.17 -22.98 -1.43
CA ARG A 65 3.11 -23.72 -0.76
C ARG A 65 3.67 -25.02 -0.22
N LYS A 66 3.50 -25.30 1.07
CA LYS A 66 3.88 -26.59 1.61
C LYS A 66 2.90 -27.66 1.14
N ILE A 67 3.39 -28.79 0.63
CA ILE A 67 2.53 -29.81 -0.01
C ILE A 67 2.33 -31.08 0.83
N ILE A 68 3.14 -31.30 1.86
CA ILE A 68 3.05 -32.46 2.75
C ILE A 68 3.17 -32.05 4.22
N GLY A 69 2.77 -32.93 5.14
CA GLY A 69 2.87 -32.72 6.58
C GLY A 69 1.67 -31.97 7.19
N PRO A 70 1.71 -31.64 8.49
CA PRO A 70 0.56 -31.15 9.25
C PRO A 70 0.06 -29.75 8.82
N ASP A 71 0.93 -28.95 8.21
CA ASP A 71 0.67 -27.61 7.69
C ASP A 71 0.67 -27.60 6.14
N ALA A 72 0.33 -28.73 5.51
CA ALA A 72 0.11 -28.79 4.06
C ALA A 72 -0.97 -27.78 3.61
N GLY A 73 -0.72 -27.13 2.48
CA GLY A 73 -1.53 -26.03 1.93
C GLY A 73 -1.09 -24.65 2.37
N GLN A 74 -0.34 -24.52 3.47
CA GLN A 74 0.12 -23.24 4.01
C GLN A 74 1.14 -22.54 3.08
N LEU A 75 1.02 -21.21 2.98
CA LEU A 75 1.92 -20.37 2.21
C LEU A 75 3.04 -19.82 3.08
N TYR A 76 4.25 -19.79 2.52
CA TYR A 76 5.47 -19.29 3.16
C TYR A 76 6.34 -18.50 2.19
N ALA A 77 7.25 -17.68 2.74
CA ALA A 77 8.35 -17.09 2.00
C ALA A 77 9.61 -17.96 2.16
N MET A 78 10.10 -18.54 1.06
CA MET A 78 11.33 -19.32 1.02
C MET A 78 12.51 -18.48 0.54
N LYS A 79 13.43 -18.16 1.44
CA LYS A 79 14.72 -17.50 1.11
C LYS A 79 15.76 -18.59 0.80
N VAL A 80 16.28 -18.58 -0.41
CA VAL A 80 17.25 -19.57 -0.93
C VAL A 80 18.60 -18.89 -1.19
N LEU A 81 19.65 -19.34 -0.49
CA LEU A 81 21.02 -18.83 -0.65
C LEU A 81 21.94 -19.89 -1.26
N LYS A 82 22.77 -19.49 -2.24
CA LYS A 82 23.75 -20.39 -2.87
C LYS A 82 25.06 -20.40 -2.08
N LYS A 83 25.47 -21.56 -1.56
CA LYS A 83 26.69 -21.69 -0.74
C LYS A 83 27.95 -21.21 -1.48
N ALA A 84 28.02 -21.48 -2.79
CA ALA A 84 29.14 -21.06 -3.63
C ALA A 84 29.29 -19.54 -3.74
N SER A 85 28.21 -18.78 -3.56
CA SER A 85 28.23 -17.31 -3.59
C SER A 85 28.56 -16.67 -2.24
N LEU A 86 28.58 -17.45 -1.15
CA LEU A 86 28.80 -16.92 0.20
C LEU A 86 30.29 -16.86 0.53
N LYS A 87 30.80 -15.63 0.67
CA LYS A 87 32.15 -15.38 1.22
C LYS A 87 32.16 -15.72 2.71
N VAL A 88 33.35 -15.90 3.30
CA VAL A 88 33.52 -16.31 4.71
C VAL A 88 32.68 -15.46 5.68
N ARG A 89 32.67 -14.13 5.52
CA ARG A 89 31.86 -13.21 6.34
C ARG A 89 30.35 -13.42 6.17
N ASP A 90 29.90 -13.70 4.96
CA ASP A 90 28.48 -13.90 4.65
C ASP A 90 27.97 -15.23 5.21
N ARG A 91 28.83 -16.25 5.30
CA ARG A 91 28.51 -17.52 5.96
C ARG A 91 28.20 -17.33 7.45
N VAL A 92 29.02 -16.55 8.14
CA VAL A 92 28.81 -16.22 9.57
C VAL A 92 27.51 -15.43 9.75
N ARG A 93 27.23 -14.48 8.86
CA ARG A 93 25.99 -13.70 8.85
C ARG A 93 24.75 -14.55 8.66
N THR A 94 24.73 -15.45 7.68
CA THR A 94 23.58 -16.35 7.45
C THR A 94 23.34 -17.30 8.61
N LYS A 95 24.40 -17.73 9.29
CA LYS A 95 24.26 -18.52 10.52
C LYS A 95 23.62 -17.67 11.63
N MET A 96 24.15 -16.48 11.90
CA MET A 96 23.61 -15.57 12.93
C MET A 96 22.16 -15.18 12.65
N GLU A 97 21.81 -14.91 11.39
CA GLU A 97 20.43 -14.63 10.98
C GLU A 97 19.49 -15.77 11.38
N ARG A 98 19.89 -17.01 11.09
CA ARG A 98 19.09 -18.18 11.48
C ARG A 98 19.00 -18.32 12.99
N ASP A 99 20.11 -18.21 13.71
CA ASP A 99 20.14 -18.41 15.17
C ASP A 99 19.26 -17.36 15.89
N ILE A 100 19.35 -16.09 15.50
CA ILE A 100 18.47 -15.01 15.98
C ILE A 100 16.99 -15.33 15.72
N LEU A 101 16.67 -15.75 14.50
CA LEU A 101 15.28 -16.03 14.11
C LEU A 101 14.68 -17.28 14.81
N VAL A 102 15.51 -18.16 15.37
CA VAL A 102 15.06 -19.29 16.20
C VAL A 102 14.67 -18.82 17.60
N GLU A 103 15.40 -17.85 18.15
CA GLU A 103 15.20 -17.36 19.52
C GLU A 103 14.11 -16.30 19.64
N VAL A 104 13.90 -15.50 18.59
CA VAL A 104 12.96 -14.38 18.59
C VAL A 104 11.53 -14.84 18.34
N ASN A 105 10.62 -14.49 19.24
CA ASN A 105 9.19 -14.69 19.08
C ASN A 105 8.41 -13.43 19.49
N HIS A 106 7.99 -12.65 18.50
CA HIS A 106 7.34 -11.36 18.72
C HIS A 106 6.33 -11.06 17.59
N PRO A 107 5.15 -10.46 17.87
CA PRO A 107 4.11 -10.21 16.87
C PRO A 107 4.61 -9.40 15.66
N PHE A 108 5.51 -8.46 15.89
CA PHE A 108 6.06 -7.54 14.88
C PHE A 108 7.44 -7.96 14.34
N ILE A 109 7.83 -9.23 14.50
CA ILE A 109 9.04 -9.79 13.91
C ILE A 109 8.67 -11.03 13.08
N VAL A 110 9.30 -11.18 11.91
CA VAL A 110 9.08 -12.33 11.04
C VAL A 110 9.44 -13.64 11.75
N LYS A 111 8.57 -14.65 11.64
CA LYS A 111 8.83 -15.97 12.23
C LYS A 111 9.58 -16.88 11.24
N LEU A 112 10.56 -17.62 11.75
CA LEU A 112 11.18 -18.75 11.06
C LEU A 112 10.46 -20.05 11.41
N HIS A 113 9.96 -20.73 10.38
CA HIS A 113 9.24 -22.00 10.52
C HIS A 113 10.15 -23.20 10.27
N TYR A 114 11.00 -23.10 9.24
CA TYR A 114 11.95 -24.14 8.89
C TYR A 114 13.27 -23.52 8.46
N ALA A 115 14.38 -24.15 8.86
CA ALA A 115 15.67 -23.93 8.21
C ALA A 115 16.23 -25.28 7.79
N PHE A 116 16.79 -25.38 6.59
CA PHE A 116 17.43 -26.61 6.13
C PHE A 116 18.45 -26.29 5.03
N GLN A 117 19.19 -27.31 4.62
CA GLN A 117 20.25 -27.16 3.63
C GLN A 117 20.34 -28.37 2.72
N THR A 118 20.84 -28.13 1.52
CA THR A 118 21.31 -29.15 0.59
C THR A 118 22.82 -29.04 0.43
N GLU A 119 23.42 -29.87 -0.43
CA GLU A 119 24.86 -29.80 -0.71
C GLU A 119 25.29 -28.41 -1.21
N GLY A 120 24.48 -27.77 -2.06
CA GLY A 120 24.79 -26.49 -2.69
C GLY A 120 24.11 -25.26 -2.09
N LYS A 121 23.10 -25.40 -1.22
CA LYS A 121 22.23 -24.28 -0.82
C LYS A 121 21.76 -24.31 0.63
N LEU A 122 21.34 -23.14 1.11
CA LEU A 122 20.68 -22.92 2.40
C LEU A 122 19.26 -22.41 2.15
N TYR A 123 18.32 -22.83 2.99
CA TYR A 123 16.90 -22.52 2.90
C TYR A 123 16.38 -22.03 4.24
N LEU A 124 15.71 -20.87 4.23
CA LEU A 124 14.96 -20.33 5.36
C LEU A 124 13.50 -20.18 4.93
N ILE A 125 12.59 -20.79 5.68
CA ILE A 125 11.14 -20.73 5.44
C ILE A 125 10.53 -19.81 6.49
N LEU A 126 10.05 -18.66 6.02
CA LEU A 126 9.62 -17.52 6.82
C LEU A 126 8.12 -17.27 6.62
N ASP A 127 7.51 -16.44 7.49
CA ASP A 127 6.16 -15.91 7.26
C ASP A 127 6.04 -15.30 5.85
N PHE A 128 4.97 -15.63 5.14
CA PHE A 128 4.61 -14.90 3.92
C PHE A 128 3.82 -13.64 4.27
N LEU A 129 4.44 -12.48 4.06
CA LEU A 129 3.88 -11.17 4.41
C LEU A 129 3.32 -10.47 3.18
N ARG A 130 2.04 -10.70 2.92
CA ARG A 130 1.38 -10.34 1.67
C ARG A 130 1.27 -8.83 1.41
N GLY A 131 1.37 -8.01 2.45
CA GLY A 131 1.27 -6.54 2.35
C GLY A 131 2.49 -5.88 1.69
N GLY A 132 3.55 -6.64 1.38
CA GLY A 132 4.76 -6.12 0.75
C GLY A 132 5.59 -5.25 1.69
N ASP A 133 6.56 -4.52 1.15
CA ASP A 133 7.45 -3.66 1.90
C ASP A 133 6.91 -2.22 2.07
N VAL A 134 7.18 -1.61 3.23
CA VAL A 134 6.77 -0.23 3.55
C VAL A 134 7.38 0.77 2.55
N PHE A 135 8.55 0.47 2.00
CA PHE A 135 9.19 1.28 0.95
C PHE A 135 8.28 1.47 -0.28
N THR A 136 7.68 0.39 -0.77
CA THR A 136 6.80 0.38 -1.94
C THR A 136 5.55 1.21 -1.66
N ARG A 137 5.05 1.17 -0.42
CA ARG A 137 3.92 2.01 0.01
C ARG A 137 4.31 3.48 0.06
N LEU A 138 5.42 3.82 0.72
CA LEU A 138 5.93 5.18 0.81
C LEU A 138 6.21 5.78 -0.58
N SER A 139 6.67 4.95 -1.53
CA SER A 139 6.89 5.35 -2.93
C SER A 139 5.60 5.70 -3.68
N LYS A 140 4.49 5.03 -3.39
CA LYS A 140 3.18 5.33 -3.99
C LYS A 140 2.56 6.60 -3.40
N GLU A 141 2.81 6.87 -2.12
CA GLU A 141 2.11 7.91 -1.36
C GLU A 141 2.92 9.18 -1.13
N VAL A 142 4.20 9.18 -1.51
CA VAL A 142 5.18 10.25 -1.31
C VAL A 142 5.55 10.45 0.16
N MET A 143 4.58 10.56 1.08
CA MET A 143 4.79 10.64 2.53
C MET A 143 3.56 10.13 3.31
N PHE A 144 3.74 9.78 4.58
CA PHE A 144 2.71 9.32 5.51
C PHE A 144 2.26 10.44 6.45
N THR A 145 1.06 10.31 7.00
CA THR A 145 0.56 11.23 8.03
C THR A 145 1.27 10.99 9.36
N GLU A 146 1.27 11.97 10.26
CA GLU A 146 1.87 11.80 11.59
C GLU A 146 1.21 10.68 12.39
N GLU A 147 -0.09 10.46 12.26
CA GLU A 147 -0.80 9.35 12.91
C GLU A 147 -0.39 7.99 12.35
N ASP A 148 -0.24 7.86 11.02
CA ASP A 148 0.22 6.62 10.40
C ASP A 148 1.66 6.31 10.83
N VAL A 149 2.52 7.34 10.83
CA VAL A 149 3.91 7.24 11.30
C VAL A 149 3.96 6.85 12.77
N LYS A 150 3.13 7.46 13.62
CA LYS A 150 3.02 7.13 15.04
C LYS A 150 2.64 5.67 15.25
N PHE A 151 1.65 5.17 14.51
CA PHE A 151 1.24 3.78 14.58
C PHE A 151 2.39 2.83 14.23
N TYR A 152 3.00 2.98 13.06
CA TYR A 152 4.06 2.08 12.59
C TYR A 152 5.35 2.18 13.42
N LEU A 153 5.70 3.38 13.88
CA LEU A 153 6.84 3.57 14.78
C LEU A 153 6.61 2.96 16.16
N ALA A 154 5.37 2.96 16.66
CA ALA A 154 5.06 2.32 17.93
C ALA A 154 5.22 0.80 17.84
N GLU A 155 4.72 0.16 16.78
CA GLU A 155 4.94 -1.29 16.55
C GLU A 155 6.43 -1.61 16.42
N LEU A 156 7.16 -0.76 15.69
CA LEU A 156 8.58 -0.93 15.48
C LEU A 156 9.39 -0.76 16.76
N ALA A 157 8.99 0.18 17.63
CA ALA A 157 9.62 0.37 18.93
C ALA A 157 9.46 -0.89 19.81
N LEU A 158 8.30 -1.55 19.78
CA LEU A 158 8.08 -2.83 20.48
C LEU A 158 8.97 -3.95 19.92
N ALA A 159 9.10 -4.04 18.59
CA ALA A 159 9.99 -5.02 17.95
C ALA A 159 11.46 -4.81 18.35
N LEU A 160 11.94 -3.55 18.32
CA LEU A 160 13.31 -3.22 18.70
C LEU A 160 13.57 -3.46 20.20
N ASP A 161 12.62 -3.12 21.06
CA ASP A 161 12.70 -3.39 22.50
C ASP A 161 12.91 -4.88 22.79
N HIS A 162 12.13 -5.74 22.13
CA HIS A 162 12.29 -7.18 22.27
C HIS A 162 13.69 -7.65 21.86
N LEU A 163 14.21 -7.19 20.71
CA LEU A 163 15.56 -7.52 20.26
C LEU A 163 16.64 -7.01 21.23
N HIS A 164 16.51 -5.76 21.70
CA HIS A 164 17.45 -5.16 22.64
C HIS A 164 17.44 -5.87 23.99
N SER A 165 16.28 -6.36 24.44
CA SER A 165 16.15 -7.17 25.66
C SER A 165 16.90 -8.51 25.58
N LEU A 166 17.04 -9.08 24.38
CA LEU A 166 17.86 -10.26 24.08
C LEU A 166 19.33 -9.91 23.79
N GLY A 167 19.70 -8.62 23.88
CA GLY A 167 21.05 -8.15 23.59
C GLY A 167 21.41 -8.11 22.10
N ILE A 168 20.41 -8.15 21.22
CA ILE A 168 20.56 -8.15 19.76
C ILE A 168 20.41 -6.73 19.23
N VAL A 169 21.39 -6.25 18.47
CA VAL A 169 21.30 -4.96 17.74
C VAL A 169 20.94 -5.25 16.28
N TYR A 170 19.91 -4.58 15.75
CA TYR A 170 19.35 -4.89 14.44
C TYR A 170 20.22 -4.37 13.27
N ARG A 171 20.64 -3.10 13.33
CA ARG A 171 21.65 -2.43 12.48
C ARG A 171 21.32 -2.19 10.99
N ASP A 172 20.18 -2.63 10.49
CA ASP A 172 19.77 -2.39 9.09
C ASP A 172 18.33 -1.93 8.98
N LEU A 173 17.90 -1.04 9.88
CA LEU A 173 16.56 -0.47 9.85
C LEU A 173 16.39 0.46 8.67
N LYS A 174 15.48 0.09 7.76
CA LYS A 174 15.13 0.80 6.54
C LYS A 174 13.74 0.34 6.05
N PRO A 175 13.01 1.13 5.25
CA PRO A 175 11.66 0.79 4.81
C PRO A 175 11.57 -0.51 4.01
N GLU A 176 12.64 -0.94 3.34
CA GLU A 176 12.66 -2.20 2.59
C GLU A 176 12.66 -3.45 3.48
N ASN A 177 13.10 -3.32 4.74
CA ASN A 177 13.16 -4.43 5.70
C ASN A 177 11.96 -4.45 6.66
N ILE A 178 10.97 -3.59 6.43
CA ILE A 178 9.72 -3.54 7.20
C ILE A 178 8.63 -4.00 6.25
N LEU A 179 8.08 -5.19 6.49
CA LEU A 179 7.02 -5.77 5.68
C LEU A 179 5.67 -5.65 6.38
N LEU A 180 4.58 -5.70 5.63
CA LEU A 180 3.22 -5.66 6.17
C LEU A 180 2.54 -7.02 6.07
N ASP A 181 1.84 -7.44 7.13
CA ASP A 181 0.99 -8.63 7.10
C ASP A 181 -0.37 -8.36 6.42
N GLU A 182 -1.28 -9.35 6.43
CA GLU A 182 -2.59 -9.23 5.77
C GLU A 182 -3.53 -8.20 6.41
N ALA A 183 -3.33 -7.91 7.69
CA ALA A 183 -4.13 -6.94 8.44
C ALA A 183 -3.53 -5.54 8.33
N GLY A 184 -2.24 -5.43 7.98
CA GLY A 184 -1.53 -4.18 7.85
C GLY A 184 -0.58 -3.85 9.00
N HIS A 185 -0.30 -4.81 9.89
CA HIS A 185 0.70 -4.66 10.93
C HIS A 185 2.10 -4.88 10.36
N ILE A 186 3.10 -4.19 10.90
CA ILE A 186 4.47 -4.38 10.45
C ILE A 186 5.08 -5.67 11.00
N LYS A 187 6.00 -6.23 10.22
CA LYS A 187 6.96 -7.23 10.68
C LYS A 187 8.36 -6.88 10.19
N LEU A 188 9.30 -6.84 11.12
CA LEU A 188 10.71 -6.67 10.82
C LEU A 188 11.29 -7.96 10.22
N THR A 189 12.05 -7.84 9.13
CA THR A 189 12.68 -8.97 8.42
C THR A 189 14.18 -8.72 8.18
N ASP A 190 14.86 -9.68 7.53
CA ASP A 190 16.28 -9.62 7.12
C ASP A 190 17.29 -9.33 8.24
N PHE A 191 17.54 -10.34 9.07
CA PHE A 191 18.46 -10.26 10.22
C PHE A 191 19.94 -10.54 9.84
N GLY A 192 20.27 -10.56 8.54
CA GLY A 192 21.62 -10.86 8.04
C GLY A 192 22.72 -9.89 8.48
N LEU A 193 22.34 -8.70 8.97
CA LEU A 193 23.27 -7.71 9.53
C LEU A 193 23.10 -7.52 11.05
N SER A 194 22.20 -8.25 11.70
CA SER A 194 22.02 -8.17 13.14
C SER A 194 23.21 -8.79 13.88
N LYS A 195 23.42 -8.39 15.14
CA LYS A 195 24.52 -8.91 15.96
C LYS A 195 24.19 -8.88 17.44
N GLU A 196 24.47 -9.99 18.11
CA GLU A 196 24.50 -10.08 19.56
C GLU A 196 25.64 -9.24 20.14
N SER A 197 25.37 -8.54 21.22
CA SER A 197 26.35 -7.72 21.96
C SER A 197 27.23 -8.58 22.87
N VAL A 198 28.05 -9.47 22.27
CA VAL A 198 28.83 -10.51 22.98
C VAL A 198 30.13 -9.99 23.64
N ASP A 199 30.58 -8.76 23.36
CA ASP A 199 31.85 -8.25 23.92
C ASP A 199 31.70 -7.75 25.38
N GLN A 200 32.79 -7.78 26.16
CA GLN A 200 32.83 -7.30 27.56
C GLN A 200 32.35 -5.84 27.74
N GLU A 201 32.34 -5.05 26.65
CA GLU A 201 31.80 -3.68 26.59
C GLU A 201 30.43 -3.54 25.86
N LYS A 202 29.81 -4.63 25.42
CA LYS A 202 28.55 -4.67 24.62
C LYS A 202 28.56 -3.83 23.33
N LYS A 203 29.71 -3.70 22.65
CA LYS A 203 29.86 -2.90 21.42
C LYS A 203 30.13 -3.75 20.18
N ALA A 204 29.61 -3.32 19.03
CA ALA A 204 29.98 -3.80 17.71
C ALA A 204 30.84 -2.77 16.98
N TYR A 205 31.84 -3.19 16.20
CA TYR A 205 32.77 -2.27 15.49
C TYR A 205 32.65 -2.33 13.96
N SER A 206 31.75 -3.18 13.44
CA SER A 206 31.62 -3.43 12.01
C SER A 206 30.92 -2.26 11.29
N PHE A 207 31.54 -1.72 10.24
CA PHE A 207 30.86 -0.81 9.32
C PHE A 207 29.87 -1.60 8.44
N CYS A 208 28.58 -1.54 8.75
CA CYS A 208 27.51 -2.27 8.05
C CYS A 208 26.16 -1.53 8.14
N GLY A 209 25.26 -1.81 7.20
CA GLY A 209 23.96 -1.16 7.05
C GLY A 209 23.88 -0.29 5.79
N THR A 210 22.75 0.36 5.59
CA THR A 210 22.56 1.36 4.51
C THR A 210 23.10 2.71 4.98
N VAL A 211 24.02 3.33 4.23
CA VAL A 211 24.82 4.50 4.68
C VAL A 211 23.94 5.64 5.17
N GLU A 212 22.85 5.92 4.46
CA GLU A 212 21.87 6.97 4.73
C GLU A 212 21.15 6.78 6.07
N TYR A 213 21.12 5.54 6.59
CA TYR A 213 20.49 5.14 7.84
C TYR A 213 21.48 4.95 8.99
N MET A 214 22.78 5.01 8.72
CA MET A 214 23.81 4.75 9.72
C MET A 214 23.93 5.89 10.74
N ALA A 215 24.09 5.52 12.01
CA ALA A 215 24.39 6.47 13.07
C ALA A 215 25.82 7.03 12.96
N PRO A 216 26.11 8.25 13.47
CA PRO A 216 27.44 8.87 13.41
C PRO A 216 28.56 8.01 14.01
N GLU A 217 28.28 7.26 15.09
CA GLU A 217 29.23 6.35 15.73
C GLU A 217 29.59 5.13 14.85
N VAL A 218 28.64 4.66 14.03
CA VAL A 218 28.85 3.58 13.05
C VAL A 218 29.73 4.09 11.90
N VAL A 219 29.42 5.30 11.40
CA VAL A 219 30.20 5.95 10.33
C VAL A 219 31.65 6.20 10.77
N ASN A 220 31.86 6.65 12.01
CA ASN A 220 33.19 6.87 12.60
C ASN A 220 33.89 5.59 13.10
N ARG A 221 33.25 4.42 13.02
CA ARG A 221 33.79 3.12 13.50
C ARG A 221 34.24 3.14 14.97
N ARG A 222 33.59 3.93 15.82
CA ARG A 222 33.96 4.11 17.25
C ARG A 222 33.40 3.02 18.17
N GLY A 223 32.80 1.98 17.59
CA GLY A 223 31.98 1.02 18.32
C GLY A 223 30.56 1.54 18.51
N HIS A 224 29.57 0.68 18.34
CA HIS A 224 28.15 1.02 18.44
C HIS A 224 27.37 -0.08 19.18
N ASN A 225 26.26 0.32 19.79
CA ASN A 225 25.36 -0.57 20.54
C ASN A 225 23.91 -0.34 20.04
N GLN A 226 22.94 -0.74 20.86
CA GLN A 226 21.50 -0.58 20.58
C GLN A 226 21.06 0.86 20.26
N SER A 227 21.79 1.89 20.71
CA SER A 227 21.46 3.29 20.40
C SER A 227 21.53 3.60 18.90
N ALA A 228 22.30 2.83 18.13
CA ALA A 228 22.40 3.01 16.68
C ALA A 228 21.04 2.73 16.00
N ASP A 229 20.26 1.77 16.50
CA ASP A 229 18.93 1.48 15.96
C ASP A 229 17.97 2.65 16.17
N TRP A 230 18.07 3.37 17.30
CA TRP A 230 17.27 4.58 17.55
C TRP A 230 17.61 5.75 16.64
N TRP A 231 18.86 5.84 16.14
CA TRP A 231 19.19 6.79 15.08
C TRP A 231 18.48 6.42 13.79
N SER A 232 18.59 5.15 13.36
CA SER A 232 17.93 4.66 12.15
C SER A 232 16.41 4.77 12.25
N PHE A 233 15.83 4.61 13.45
CA PHE A 233 14.42 4.86 13.75
C PHE A 233 14.04 6.33 13.50
N GLY A 234 14.91 7.27 13.88
CA GLY A 234 14.74 8.69 13.55
C GLY A 234 14.87 8.99 12.06
N VAL A 235 15.79 8.34 11.34
CA VAL A 235 15.91 8.44 9.87
C VAL A 235 14.63 7.95 9.20
N LEU A 236 14.12 6.80 9.63
CA LEU A 236 12.88 6.23 9.13
C LEU A 236 11.68 7.14 9.41
N MET A 237 11.54 7.66 10.63
CA MET A 237 10.52 8.64 10.98
C MET A 237 10.57 9.85 10.05
N PHE A 238 11.74 10.43 9.83
CA PHE A 238 11.91 11.59 8.97
C PHE A 238 11.55 11.26 7.51
N GLU A 239 11.95 10.10 6.99
CA GLU A 239 11.63 9.71 5.62
C GLU A 239 10.13 9.46 5.46
N MET A 240 9.47 8.79 6.40
CA MET A 240 8.03 8.58 6.34
C MET A 240 7.25 9.91 6.41
N LEU A 241 7.71 10.87 7.20
CA LEU A 241 7.05 12.18 7.36
C LEU A 241 7.32 13.18 6.23
N THR A 242 8.40 13.02 5.46
CA THR A 242 8.84 14.03 4.49
C THR A 242 9.00 13.51 3.06
N GLY A 243 9.02 12.18 2.89
CA GLY A 243 9.38 11.51 1.64
C GLY A 243 10.87 11.58 1.28
N THR A 244 11.69 12.25 2.10
CA THR A 244 13.10 12.52 1.84
C THR A 244 14.00 12.07 2.99
N LEU A 245 15.27 11.82 2.72
CA LEU A 245 16.23 11.48 3.76
C LEU A 245 16.73 12.74 4.48
N PRO A 246 16.97 12.69 5.80
CA PRO A 246 17.48 13.83 6.56
C PRO A 246 18.90 14.23 6.19
N PHE A 247 19.73 13.26 5.76
CA PHE A 247 21.11 13.46 5.36
C PHE A 247 21.40 12.65 4.08
N GLN A 248 21.56 13.35 2.96
CA GLN A 248 21.91 12.72 1.68
C GLN A 248 22.70 13.71 0.82
N GLY A 249 23.90 13.30 0.40
CA GLY A 249 24.76 14.01 -0.53
C GLY A 249 24.74 13.38 -1.93
N LYS A 250 25.51 13.96 -2.85
CA LYS A 250 25.66 13.47 -4.23
C LYS A 250 26.40 12.14 -4.30
N ASP A 251 27.27 11.89 -3.32
CA ASP A 251 28.03 10.65 -3.20
C ASP A 251 28.09 10.16 -1.75
N ARG A 252 28.63 8.95 -1.58
CA ARG A 252 28.73 8.28 -0.28
C ARG A 252 29.54 9.08 0.74
N ASN A 253 30.61 9.75 0.32
CA ASN A 253 31.49 10.50 1.22
C ASN A 253 30.81 11.80 1.68
N GLU A 254 30.09 12.47 0.78
CA GLU A 254 29.29 13.64 1.11
C GLU A 254 28.16 13.28 2.09
N THR A 255 27.44 12.17 1.84
CA THR A 255 26.41 11.65 2.77
C THR A 255 27.02 11.35 4.15
N MET A 256 28.15 10.66 4.22
CA MET A 256 28.84 10.42 5.49
C MET A 256 29.22 11.73 6.20
N ASN A 257 29.75 12.72 5.47
CA ASN A 257 30.07 14.02 6.04
C ASN A 257 28.84 14.74 6.59
N MET A 258 27.70 14.66 5.89
CA MET A 258 26.44 15.23 6.36
C MET A 258 25.95 14.56 7.65
N ILE A 259 25.94 13.22 7.71
CA ILE A 259 25.60 12.47 8.93
C ILE A 259 26.46 12.96 10.10
N LEU A 260 27.77 13.11 9.88
CA LEU A 260 28.71 13.52 10.93
C LEU A 260 28.57 14.98 11.36
N LYS A 261 28.27 15.91 10.44
CA LYS A 261 28.45 17.36 10.69
C LYS A 261 27.23 18.24 10.42
N ALA A 262 26.32 17.85 9.51
CA ALA A 262 25.23 18.72 9.08
C ALA A 262 24.19 18.96 10.19
N LYS A 263 23.63 20.16 10.26
CA LYS A 263 22.46 20.40 11.10
C LYS A 263 21.24 19.76 10.46
N LEU A 264 20.38 19.14 11.27
CA LEU A 264 19.11 18.62 10.79
C LEU A 264 18.24 19.80 10.33
N GLY A 265 17.83 19.80 9.06
CA GLY A 265 16.83 20.72 8.54
C GLY A 265 15.46 20.29 9.05
N MET A 266 14.93 20.97 10.07
CA MET A 266 13.62 20.62 10.63
C MET A 266 12.49 21.16 9.76
N PRO A 267 11.60 20.31 9.23
CA PRO A 267 10.45 20.77 8.47
C PRO A 267 9.46 21.49 9.39
N GLN A 268 9.06 22.71 9.00
CA GLN A 268 8.18 23.56 9.81
C GLN A 268 6.73 23.08 9.86
N PHE A 269 6.33 22.22 8.92
CA PHE A 269 4.98 21.66 8.84
C PHE A 269 4.73 20.52 9.84
N LEU A 270 5.77 20.00 10.48
CA LEU A 270 5.63 18.95 11.50
C LEU A 270 5.16 19.52 12.83
N SER A 271 4.38 18.73 13.58
CA SER A 271 3.95 19.08 14.93
C SER A 271 5.13 19.34 15.87
N PRO A 272 4.97 20.19 16.90
CA PRO A 272 5.99 20.38 17.92
C PRO A 272 6.48 19.06 18.55
N GLU A 273 5.58 18.09 18.71
CA GLU A 273 5.83 16.76 19.24
C GLU A 273 6.71 15.93 18.28
N ALA A 274 6.37 15.87 16.99
CA ALA A 274 7.16 15.16 15.99
C ALA A 274 8.56 15.78 15.86
N GLN A 275 8.65 17.11 15.81
CA GLN A 275 9.93 17.81 15.77
C GLN A 275 10.76 17.56 17.05
N SER A 276 10.12 17.50 18.22
CA SER A 276 10.78 17.19 19.49
C SER A 276 11.39 15.81 19.46
N LEU A 277 10.61 14.80 19.04
CA LEU A 277 11.06 13.42 18.94
C LEU A 277 12.28 13.30 18.01
N LEU A 278 12.20 13.88 16.81
CA LEU A 278 13.31 13.92 15.84
C LEU A 278 14.57 14.56 16.44
N ARG A 279 14.45 15.69 17.17
CA ARG A 279 15.59 16.33 17.85
C ARG A 279 16.26 15.44 18.90
N MET A 280 15.47 14.60 19.58
CA MET A 280 15.95 13.70 20.64
C MET A 280 16.56 12.41 20.07
N LEU A 281 16.06 11.91 18.93
CA LEU A 281 16.63 10.77 18.20
C LEU A 281 17.92 11.15 17.43
N PHE A 282 18.01 12.36 16.87
CA PHE A 282 19.20 12.82 16.14
C PHE A 282 20.31 13.42 17.01
N LYS A 283 20.42 12.99 18.27
CA LYS A 283 21.57 13.30 19.11
C LYS A 283 22.78 12.49 18.63
N ARG A 284 23.83 13.20 18.20
CA ARG A 284 25.07 12.60 17.67
C ARG A 284 25.86 11.81 18.71
N ASN A 285 25.87 12.29 19.95
CA ASN A 285 26.40 11.51 21.05
C ASN A 285 25.38 10.41 21.41
N PRO A 286 25.70 9.11 21.22
CA PRO A 286 24.76 8.03 21.48
C PRO A 286 24.21 8.02 22.90
N SER A 287 25.01 8.39 23.91
CA SER A 287 24.56 8.42 25.31
C SER A 287 23.50 9.47 25.62
N ASN A 288 23.37 10.50 24.78
CA ASN A 288 22.36 11.55 24.93
C ASN A 288 21.12 11.29 24.06
N ARG A 289 21.12 10.19 23.30
CA ARG A 289 20.04 9.85 22.36
C ARG A 289 18.89 9.20 23.12
N LEU A 290 17.67 9.58 22.74
CA LEU A 290 16.47 8.96 23.31
C LEU A 290 16.50 7.45 23.12
N GLY A 291 16.21 6.69 24.17
CA GLY A 291 16.23 5.23 24.16
C GLY A 291 17.60 4.60 24.45
N ALA A 292 18.64 5.41 24.64
CA ALA A 292 19.98 4.94 25.01
C ALA A 292 20.21 4.88 26.54
N GLY A 293 19.33 5.49 27.33
CA GLY A 293 19.38 5.48 28.79
C GLY A 293 19.06 4.11 29.41
N SER A 294 19.12 4.03 30.74
CA SER A 294 18.78 2.82 31.51
C SER A 294 17.33 2.37 31.32
N ASP A 295 16.44 3.33 31.04
CA ASP A 295 15.01 3.10 30.82
C ASP A 295 14.72 2.61 29.40
N GLY A 296 15.72 2.61 28.50
CA GLY A 296 15.61 2.06 27.14
C GLY A 296 14.39 2.58 26.39
N VAL A 297 13.59 1.67 25.83
CA VAL A 297 12.40 2.03 25.05
C VAL A 297 11.36 2.82 25.86
N GLU A 298 11.34 2.72 27.19
CA GLU A 298 10.32 3.40 28.00
C GLU A 298 10.43 4.93 27.89
N GLU A 299 11.62 5.45 27.60
CA GLU A 299 11.78 6.88 27.28
C GLU A 299 11.06 7.26 25.98
N ILE A 300 11.06 6.36 24.99
CA ILE A 300 10.35 6.53 23.72
C ILE A 300 8.85 6.41 23.95
N LYS A 301 8.40 5.39 24.71
CA LYS A 301 6.98 5.18 24.99
C LYS A 301 6.32 6.34 25.72
N ARG A 302 7.07 7.04 26.59
CA ARG A 302 6.61 8.22 27.35
C ARG A 302 6.67 9.53 26.55
N HIS A 303 7.29 9.54 25.37
CA HIS A 303 7.41 10.78 24.60
C HIS A 303 6.02 11.28 24.15
N PRO A 304 5.71 12.60 24.22
CA PRO A 304 4.39 13.13 23.89
C PRO A 304 3.85 12.75 22.50
N PHE A 305 4.72 12.55 21.52
CA PHE A 305 4.35 12.04 20.20
C PHE A 305 3.54 10.71 20.25
N PHE A 306 3.78 9.86 21.26
CA PHE A 306 3.07 8.58 21.43
C PHE A 306 2.00 8.63 22.53
N SER A 307 1.58 9.81 23.01
CA SER A 307 0.66 9.92 24.16
C SER A 307 -0.70 9.27 23.95
N THR A 308 -1.13 9.10 22.70
CA THR A 308 -2.42 8.48 22.32
C THR A 308 -2.33 6.96 22.12
N VAL A 309 -1.13 6.37 22.21
CA VAL A 309 -0.91 4.94 21.95
C VAL A 309 -1.14 4.12 23.21
N ASP A 310 -2.09 3.18 23.13
CA ASP A 310 -2.21 2.09 24.10
C ASP A 310 -1.26 0.95 23.71
N TRP A 311 -0.07 0.94 24.30
CA TRP A 311 1.00 -0.01 24.00
C TRP A 311 0.61 -1.47 24.23
N ASN A 312 -0.27 -1.75 25.20
CA ASN A 312 -0.71 -3.10 25.50
C ASN A 312 -1.69 -3.62 24.46
N LYS A 313 -2.66 -2.78 24.06
CA LYS A 313 -3.57 -3.09 22.94
C LYS A 313 -2.80 -3.23 21.63
N LEU A 314 -1.80 -2.36 21.41
CA LEU A 314 -0.95 -2.42 20.23
C LEU A 314 -0.20 -3.75 20.18
N PHE A 315 0.47 -4.15 21.26
CA PHE A 315 1.18 -5.44 21.34
C PHE A 315 0.26 -6.64 21.08
N ARG A 316 -0.99 -6.60 21.56
CA ARG A 316 -2.01 -7.64 21.30
C ARG A 316 -2.69 -7.51 19.93
N ARG A 317 -2.29 -6.53 19.10
CA ARG A 317 -2.84 -6.25 17.77
C ARG A 317 -4.34 -5.92 17.79
N GLU A 318 -4.79 -5.27 18.85
CA GLU A 318 -6.18 -4.83 19.04
C GLU A 318 -6.45 -3.43 18.46
N ILE A 319 -5.40 -2.72 18.03
CA ILE A 319 -5.50 -1.42 17.36
C ILE A 319 -5.48 -1.65 15.85
N GLN A 320 -6.48 -1.12 15.15
CA GLN A 320 -6.60 -1.25 13.71
C GLN A 320 -5.48 -0.50 12.98
N PRO A 321 -4.74 -1.16 12.06
CA PRO A 321 -3.73 -0.49 11.25
C PRO A 321 -4.32 0.60 10.34
N PRO A 322 -3.56 1.68 10.08
CA PRO A 322 -4.01 2.77 9.22
C PRO A 322 -4.19 2.34 7.76
N PHE A 323 -3.47 1.29 7.35
CA PHE A 323 -3.58 0.70 6.04
C PHE A 323 -3.72 -0.81 6.16
N LYS A 324 -4.80 -1.36 5.63
CA LYS A 324 -5.03 -2.81 5.51
C LYS A 324 -4.79 -3.21 4.06
N PRO A 325 -3.87 -4.12 3.69
CA PRO A 325 -3.64 -4.50 2.30
C PRO A 325 -4.88 -5.06 1.58
N ALA A 326 -4.90 -4.98 0.24
CA ALA A 326 -6.00 -5.49 -0.58
C ALA A 326 -6.18 -7.00 -0.37
N SER A 327 -7.43 -7.46 -0.24
CA SER A 327 -7.76 -8.87 -0.02
C SER A 327 -8.11 -9.53 -1.35
N GLY A 328 -7.21 -10.37 -1.88
CA GLY A 328 -7.42 -11.21 -3.06
C GLY A 328 -7.31 -12.71 -2.73
N LYS A 329 -6.97 -13.55 -3.73
CA LYS A 329 -6.59 -14.94 -3.49
C LYS A 329 -5.37 -14.99 -2.55
N PRO A 330 -5.21 -16.01 -1.68
CA PRO A 330 -4.09 -16.06 -0.74
C PRO A 330 -2.69 -15.99 -1.37
N GLU A 331 -2.57 -16.37 -2.65
CA GLU A 331 -1.33 -16.37 -3.43
C GLU A 331 -1.13 -15.11 -4.30
N ASP A 332 -2.03 -14.14 -4.18
CA ASP A 332 -1.90 -12.86 -4.87
C ASP A 332 -0.74 -12.05 -4.30
N THR A 333 -0.05 -11.36 -5.21
CA THR A 333 1.20 -10.66 -4.93
C THR A 333 1.16 -9.21 -5.40
N PHE A 334 -0.02 -8.57 -5.32
CA PHE A 334 -0.23 -7.21 -5.83
C PHE A 334 0.67 -6.14 -5.17
N CYS A 335 1.11 -6.41 -3.94
CA CYS A 335 2.01 -5.53 -3.19
C CYS A 335 3.50 -5.79 -3.46
N PHE A 336 3.83 -6.76 -4.33
CA PHE A 336 5.21 -7.09 -4.70
C PHE A 336 5.56 -6.55 -6.08
N ASP A 337 6.84 -6.27 -6.29
CA ASP A 337 7.33 -5.71 -7.55
C ASP A 337 7.13 -6.71 -8.72
N PRO A 338 6.40 -6.31 -9.79
CA PRO A 338 6.18 -7.14 -10.97
C PRO A 338 7.47 -7.64 -11.64
N GLU A 339 8.60 -6.91 -11.49
CA GLU A 339 9.90 -7.36 -11.98
C GLU A 339 10.31 -8.73 -11.39
N PHE A 340 9.87 -9.04 -10.17
CA PHE A 340 10.09 -10.34 -9.57
C PHE A 340 8.92 -11.28 -9.85
N THR A 341 7.68 -10.84 -9.62
CA THR A 341 6.54 -11.78 -9.65
C THR A 341 6.20 -12.27 -11.06
N ALA A 342 6.62 -11.56 -12.12
CA ALA A 342 6.49 -12.02 -13.51
C ALA A 342 7.57 -13.03 -13.93
N LYS A 343 8.62 -13.24 -13.13
CA LYS A 343 9.66 -14.24 -13.43
C LYS A 343 9.11 -15.64 -13.18
N THR A 344 9.48 -16.58 -14.04
CA THR A 344 9.15 -17.99 -13.83
C THR A 344 9.73 -18.47 -12.48
N PRO A 345 8.93 -19.11 -11.62
CA PRO A 345 9.34 -19.59 -10.30
C PRO A 345 10.22 -20.85 -10.40
N LYS A 346 11.40 -20.70 -11.01
CA LYS A 346 12.40 -21.77 -11.13
C LYS A 346 13.61 -21.46 -10.27
N ASP A 347 13.93 -22.38 -9.38
CA ASP A 347 15.17 -22.37 -8.63
C ASP A 347 16.33 -22.81 -9.55
N SER A 348 17.46 -22.11 -9.50
CA SER A 348 18.62 -22.41 -10.35
C SER A 348 19.39 -23.62 -9.82
N PRO A 349 20.01 -24.48 -10.63
CA PRO A 349 20.85 -25.57 -10.12
C PRO A 349 21.93 -25.04 -9.14
N GLY A 350 22.10 -25.73 -8.01
CA GLY A 350 23.10 -25.36 -7.00
C GLY A 350 24.23 -26.37 -6.98
N VAL A 351 25.27 -26.15 -7.77
CA VAL A 351 26.48 -26.99 -7.73
C VAL A 351 27.18 -26.78 -6.38
N PRO A 352 27.55 -27.85 -5.64
CA PRO A 352 28.26 -27.71 -4.39
C PRO A 352 29.62 -27.03 -4.62
N PRO A 353 30.01 -26.01 -3.83
CA PRO A 353 31.30 -25.35 -3.99
C PRO A 353 32.50 -26.26 -3.66
N SER A 354 32.28 -27.36 -2.94
CA SER A 354 33.23 -28.46 -2.72
C SER A 354 32.48 -29.68 -2.14
N ALA A 355 33.10 -30.86 -2.16
CA ALA A 355 32.53 -32.09 -1.60
C ALA A 355 32.16 -31.96 -0.10
N ASN A 356 32.89 -31.13 0.65
CA ASN A 356 32.67 -30.93 2.10
C ASN A 356 31.80 -29.69 2.41
N ALA A 357 31.19 -29.05 1.40
CA ALA A 357 30.44 -27.81 1.60
C ALA A 357 29.18 -27.94 2.47
N HIS A 358 28.68 -29.17 2.66
CA HIS A 358 27.59 -29.48 3.58
C HIS A 358 28.03 -29.52 5.06
N GLN A 359 29.31 -29.79 5.33
CA GLN A 359 29.88 -29.84 6.69
C GLN A 359 30.09 -28.44 7.28
N LEU A 360 30.27 -27.43 6.40
CA LEU A 360 30.44 -26.01 6.78
C LEU A 360 29.30 -25.42 7.61
N PHE A 361 28.09 -25.99 7.50
CA PHE A 361 26.89 -25.52 8.21
C PHE A 361 26.24 -26.66 9.01
N LYS A 362 27.03 -27.55 9.62
CA LYS A 362 26.51 -28.64 10.45
C LYS A 362 25.57 -28.10 11.54
N GLY A 363 24.34 -28.63 11.64
CA GLY A 363 23.32 -28.13 12.55
C GLY A 363 22.43 -27.00 12.00
N PHE A 364 22.46 -26.69 10.69
CA PHE A 364 21.55 -25.71 10.06
C PHE A 364 20.06 -26.07 10.11
N SER A 365 19.73 -27.36 10.28
CA SER A 365 18.36 -27.83 10.24
C SER A 365 17.57 -27.43 11.49
N PHE A 366 16.40 -26.83 11.28
CA PHE A 366 15.45 -26.39 12.31
C PHE A 366 14.01 -26.59 11.82
N VAL A 367 13.14 -27.01 12.73
CA VAL A 367 11.68 -27.09 12.52
C VAL A 367 11.00 -26.48 13.75
N ALA A 368 10.26 -25.40 13.57
CA ALA A 368 9.52 -24.76 14.65
C ALA A 368 8.43 -25.71 15.17
N THR A 369 8.26 -25.77 16.50
CA THR A 369 7.13 -26.52 17.08
C THR A 369 5.87 -25.68 16.86
N THR A 370 4.94 -26.15 16.04
CA THR A 370 3.65 -25.49 15.83
C THR A 370 2.84 -25.56 17.12
N THR A 371 2.84 -24.50 17.93
CA THR A 371 1.71 -24.23 18.84
C THR A 371 0.53 -23.85 17.97
N VAL A 372 -0.44 -24.75 17.84
CA VAL A 372 -1.64 -24.63 17.00
C VAL A 372 -2.64 -23.58 17.56
N GLU A 373 -2.21 -22.66 18.42
CA GLU A 373 -3.13 -21.87 19.26
C GLU A 373 -3.42 -20.43 18.80
N ASP A 374 -2.63 -19.80 17.92
CA ASP A 374 -2.82 -18.36 17.64
C ASP A 374 -3.73 -17.99 16.45
N HIS A 375 -4.40 -18.94 15.79
CA HIS A 375 -5.33 -18.65 14.69
C HIS A 375 -6.67 -19.39 14.82
N LYS A 376 -7.35 -19.25 15.96
CA LYS A 376 -8.80 -19.51 16.04
C LYS A 376 -9.58 -18.21 15.97
N ILE A 377 -9.64 -17.62 14.77
CA ILE A 377 -10.76 -16.75 14.43
C ILE A 377 -11.86 -17.67 13.90
N SER A 378 -12.94 -17.77 14.66
CA SER A 378 -14.15 -18.51 14.32
C SER A 378 -14.71 -18.04 12.97
N PRO A 379 -14.93 -18.92 11.97
CA PRO A 379 -15.64 -18.53 10.77
C PRO A 379 -17.11 -18.38 11.10
N LEU A 380 -17.60 -17.14 11.09
CA LEU A 380 -19.04 -16.87 10.98
C LEU A 380 -19.54 -17.53 9.69
N THR A 381 -20.34 -18.55 9.89
CA THR A 381 -20.90 -19.42 8.88
C THR A 381 -22.14 -18.79 8.27
N ASN A 382 -22.35 -19.07 6.97
CA ASN A 382 -23.54 -18.85 6.14
C ASN A 382 -23.63 -17.51 5.39
N ILE A 383 -23.20 -17.53 4.12
CA ILE A 383 -24.05 -17.39 2.92
C ILE A 383 -23.33 -18.11 1.73
N LEU A 384 -24.14 -18.64 0.83
CA LEU A 384 -23.97 -19.75 -0.14
C LEU A 384 -22.73 -19.80 -1.07
N PRO A 385 -22.39 -21.01 -1.58
CA PRO A 385 -21.23 -21.31 -2.41
C PRO A 385 -21.53 -21.18 -3.91
N ILE A 386 -20.55 -20.71 -4.68
CA ILE A 386 -20.16 -21.14 -6.04
C ILE A 386 -18.92 -20.32 -6.40
N VAL A 387 -17.95 -20.94 -7.07
CA VAL A 387 -16.62 -20.43 -7.47
C VAL A 387 -15.50 -20.59 -6.41
N GLN A 388 -15.37 -21.81 -5.89
CA GLN A 388 -14.06 -22.41 -5.62
C GLN A 388 -13.97 -23.66 -6.49
N GLN A 389 -13.40 -23.56 -7.70
CA GLN A 389 -12.82 -24.71 -8.39
C GLN A 389 -12.00 -24.28 -9.61
N LEU A 390 -10.75 -24.75 -9.61
CA LEU A 390 -9.92 -25.11 -10.76
C LEU A 390 -9.43 -23.98 -11.68
N HIS A 391 -8.33 -23.32 -11.32
CA HIS A 391 -7.34 -22.90 -12.33
C HIS A 391 -5.91 -23.05 -11.77
N GLY A 392 -5.07 -23.81 -12.47
CA GLY A 392 -3.65 -23.95 -12.18
C GLY A 392 -2.88 -22.66 -12.50
N ASN A 393 -1.78 -22.44 -11.78
CA ASN A 393 -1.02 -21.19 -11.63
C ASN A 393 -0.26 -20.67 -12.89
N SER A 394 -0.86 -20.71 -14.08
CA SER A 394 -0.31 -20.10 -15.31
C SER A 394 -1.36 -19.66 -16.34
N ALA A 395 -2.65 -19.71 -16.02
CA ALA A 395 -3.70 -19.41 -16.99
C ALA A 395 -3.69 -17.94 -17.41
N GLN A 396 -3.51 -17.68 -18.69
CA GLN A 396 -3.71 -16.37 -19.29
C GLN A 396 -5.22 -16.06 -19.35
N PHE A 397 -5.57 -14.78 -19.49
CA PHE A 397 -6.97 -14.38 -19.64
C PHE A 397 -7.70 -15.21 -20.71
N THR A 398 -7.06 -15.43 -21.86
CA THR A 398 -7.60 -16.18 -23.01
C THR A 398 -7.78 -17.68 -22.77
N ASP A 399 -7.15 -18.23 -21.73
CA ASP A 399 -7.29 -19.64 -21.37
C ASP A 399 -8.60 -19.88 -20.59
N VAL A 400 -9.14 -18.82 -19.97
CA VAL A 400 -10.28 -18.88 -19.06
C VAL A 400 -11.51 -18.16 -19.62
N TYR A 401 -11.30 -17.09 -20.40
CA TYR A 401 -12.35 -16.24 -20.93
C TYR A 401 -12.24 -16.07 -22.45
N GLU A 402 -13.39 -16.14 -23.12
CA GLU A 402 -13.53 -15.78 -24.52
C GLU A 402 -14.05 -14.33 -24.64
N LEU A 403 -13.31 -13.46 -25.34
CA LEU A 403 -13.76 -12.09 -25.64
C LEU A 403 -14.89 -12.08 -26.67
N LYS A 404 -15.85 -11.18 -26.47
CA LYS A 404 -16.95 -10.92 -27.39
C LYS A 404 -16.96 -9.44 -27.82
N GLU A 405 -18.13 -8.88 -28.08
CA GLU A 405 -18.32 -7.51 -28.55
C GLU A 405 -17.90 -6.44 -27.53
N ASP A 406 -17.63 -5.24 -28.04
CA ASP A 406 -17.41 -4.04 -27.23
C ASP A 406 -18.73 -3.61 -26.57
N ILE A 407 -18.69 -3.41 -25.27
CA ILE A 407 -19.82 -2.92 -24.47
C ILE A 407 -19.58 -1.49 -23.94
N GLY A 408 -18.34 -0.98 -24.04
CA GLY A 408 -18.02 0.40 -23.70
C GLY A 408 -16.59 0.77 -24.08
N VAL A 409 -16.36 2.03 -24.42
CA VAL A 409 -15.02 2.56 -24.74
C VAL A 409 -14.76 3.78 -23.86
N GLY A 410 -13.71 3.71 -23.03
CA GLY A 410 -13.21 4.83 -22.24
C GLY A 410 -11.94 5.43 -22.86
N SER A 411 -11.47 6.54 -22.30
CA SER A 411 -10.27 7.24 -22.80
C SER A 411 -8.98 6.40 -22.73
N TYR A 412 -8.90 5.46 -21.78
CA TYR A 412 -7.71 4.66 -21.50
C TYR A 412 -7.98 3.16 -21.41
N SER A 413 -9.23 2.73 -21.65
CA SER A 413 -9.66 1.35 -21.48
C SER A 413 -10.78 0.97 -22.43
N VAL A 414 -10.88 -0.31 -22.77
CA VAL A 414 -12.00 -0.87 -23.55
C VAL A 414 -12.72 -1.90 -22.70
N CYS A 415 -14.04 -1.76 -22.58
CA CYS A 415 -14.90 -2.72 -21.91
C CYS A 415 -15.53 -3.64 -22.96
N LYS A 416 -15.37 -4.96 -22.77
CA LYS A 416 -15.93 -6.01 -23.63
C LYS A 416 -16.80 -6.96 -22.83
N ARG A 417 -17.79 -7.56 -23.47
CA ARG A 417 -18.42 -8.76 -22.92
C ARG A 417 -17.43 -9.94 -23.06
N CYS A 418 -17.39 -10.82 -22.09
CA CYS A 418 -16.62 -12.06 -22.16
C CYS A 418 -17.40 -13.23 -21.58
N ILE A 419 -17.05 -14.44 -21.99
CA ILE A 419 -17.69 -15.68 -21.53
C ILE A 419 -16.63 -16.53 -20.85
N HIS A 420 -16.89 -16.96 -19.62
CA HIS A 420 -16.04 -17.91 -18.93
C HIS A 420 -16.19 -19.29 -19.58
N ILE A 421 -15.09 -19.82 -20.14
CA ILE A 421 -15.10 -20.96 -21.05
C ILE A 421 -15.66 -22.22 -20.37
N ALA A 422 -15.31 -22.46 -19.10
CA ALA A 422 -15.71 -23.68 -18.40
C ALA A 422 -17.16 -23.67 -17.91
N THR A 423 -17.71 -22.51 -17.55
CA THR A 423 -19.07 -22.40 -16.96
C THR A 423 -20.09 -21.83 -17.93
N ASN A 424 -19.63 -21.32 -19.09
CA ASN A 424 -20.44 -20.60 -20.07
C ASN A 424 -21.19 -19.39 -19.47
N MET A 425 -20.68 -18.84 -18.36
CA MET A 425 -21.25 -17.65 -17.71
C MET A 425 -20.70 -16.39 -18.35
N GLU A 426 -21.56 -15.37 -18.47
CA GLU A 426 -21.21 -14.08 -19.07
C GLU A 426 -20.72 -13.07 -18.04
N PHE A 427 -19.69 -12.30 -18.43
CA PHE A 427 -19.04 -11.29 -17.62
C PHE A 427 -18.70 -10.06 -18.47
N ALA A 428 -18.32 -8.97 -17.82
CA ALA A 428 -17.72 -7.80 -18.46
C ALA A 428 -16.22 -7.78 -18.14
N VAL A 429 -15.38 -7.46 -19.11
CA VAL A 429 -13.94 -7.25 -18.90
C VAL A 429 -13.53 -5.85 -19.32
N LYS A 430 -12.90 -5.11 -18.41
CA LYS A 430 -12.27 -3.82 -18.69
C LYS A 430 -10.79 -4.06 -18.96
N ILE A 431 -10.35 -3.76 -20.18
CA ILE A 431 -8.97 -3.94 -20.64
C ILE A 431 -8.27 -2.58 -20.59
N ILE A 432 -7.23 -2.47 -19.77
CA ILE A 432 -6.53 -1.22 -19.47
C ILE A 432 -5.08 -1.31 -19.96
N ASP A 433 -4.63 -0.30 -20.70
CA ASP A 433 -3.23 -0.20 -21.16
C ASP A 433 -2.35 0.41 -20.05
N LYS A 434 -1.42 -0.39 -19.49
CA LYS A 434 -0.55 0.02 -18.38
C LYS A 434 0.38 1.18 -18.74
N SER A 435 0.68 1.36 -20.04
CA SER A 435 1.49 2.50 -20.49
C SER A 435 0.76 3.84 -20.39
N LYS A 436 -0.58 3.80 -20.36
CA LYS A 436 -1.43 5.00 -20.34
C LYS A 436 -1.98 5.30 -18.95
N ARG A 437 -2.22 4.27 -18.13
CA ARG A 437 -2.83 4.41 -16.80
C ARG A 437 -2.39 3.26 -15.90
N ASP A 438 -2.06 3.57 -14.64
CA ASP A 438 -1.90 2.57 -13.57
C ASP A 438 -3.27 2.28 -12.93
N PRO A 439 -3.82 1.06 -13.05
CA PRO A 439 -5.11 0.71 -12.47
C PRO A 439 -5.00 0.15 -11.03
N SER A 440 -3.81 0.17 -10.41
CA SER A 440 -3.58 -0.47 -9.11
C SER A 440 -4.57 0.00 -8.02
N GLU A 441 -4.85 1.30 -7.97
CA GLU A 441 -5.78 1.90 -7.00
C GLU A 441 -7.22 1.44 -7.24
N GLU A 442 -7.67 1.39 -8.50
CA GLU A 442 -9.01 0.92 -8.89
C GLU A 442 -9.20 -0.55 -8.48
N ILE A 443 -8.19 -1.39 -8.72
CA ILE A 443 -8.19 -2.80 -8.33
C ILE A 443 -8.28 -2.94 -6.82
N GLU A 444 -7.48 -2.18 -6.08
CA GLU A 444 -7.46 -2.24 -4.62
C GLU A 444 -8.79 -1.82 -4.00
N ILE A 445 -9.39 -0.73 -4.49
CA ILE A 445 -10.70 -0.26 -4.05
C ILE A 445 -11.78 -1.31 -4.33
N LEU A 446 -11.81 -1.87 -5.55
CA LEU A 446 -12.80 -2.88 -5.93
C LEU A 446 -12.63 -4.20 -5.15
N MET A 447 -11.39 -4.64 -4.91
CA MET A 447 -11.12 -5.82 -4.08
C MET A 447 -11.58 -5.62 -2.63
N ARG A 448 -11.42 -4.40 -2.08
CA ARG A 448 -11.75 -4.12 -0.68
C ARG A 448 -13.25 -3.85 -0.47
N TYR A 449 -13.89 -3.13 -1.38
CA TYR A 449 -15.25 -2.61 -1.19
C TYR A 449 -16.30 -3.18 -2.15
N GLY A 450 -15.89 -3.94 -3.17
CA GLY A 450 -16.79 -4.53 -4.18
C GLY A 450 -17.73 -5.61 -3.66
N GLN A 451 -17.65 -5.98 -2.37
CA GLN A 451 -18.65 -6.84 -1.73
C GLN A 451 -19.93 -6.09 -1.32
N HIS A 452 -19.89 -4.75 -1.30
CA HIS A 452 -21.08 -3.95 -1.04
C HIS A 452 -22.12 -4.18 -2.16
N PRO A 453 -23.40 -4.43 -1.85
CA PRO A 453 -24.39 -4.84 -2.84
C PRO A 453 -24.56 -3.84 -3.96
N ASN A 454 -24.29 -2.54 -3.78
CA ASN A 454 -24.45 -1.52 -4.82
C ASN A 454 -23.13 -1.05 -5.46
N ILE A 455 -22.04 -1.80 -5.27
CA ILE A 455 -20.75 -1.58 -5.95
C ILE A 455 -20.52 -2.74 -6.90
N ILE A 456 -19.95 -2.48 -8.08
CA ILE A 456 -19.63 -3.55 -9.03
C ILE A 456 -18.67 -4.57 -8.43
N THR A 457 -18.99 -5.85 -8.60
CA THR A 457 -18.15 -6.93 -8.10
C THR A 457 -17.01 -7.25 -9.09
N LEU A 458 -15.77 -7.09 -8.65
CA LEU A 458 -14.59 -7.62 -9.33
C LEU A 458 -14.49 -9.13 -9.09
N LYS A 459 -14.41 -9.91 -10.18
CA LYS A 459 -14.37 -11.38 -10.17
C LYS A 459 -12.97 -11.91 -10.32
N ASP A 460 -12.24 -11.45 -11.34
CA ASP A 460 -10.86 -11.86 -11.59
C ASP A 460 -10.03 -10.70 -12.18
N VAL A 461 -8.72 -10.79 -12.02
CA VAL A 461 -7.74 -9.83 -12.55
C VAL A 461 -6.64 -10.60 -13.25
N TYR A 462 -6.31 -10.19 -14.48
CA TYR A 462 -5.17 -10.74 -15.22
C TYR A 462 -4.24 -9.60 -15.65
N ASP A 463 -2.93 -9.86 -15.58
CA ASP A 463 -1.88 -8.94 -16.05
C ASP A 463 -0.97 -9.72 -17.01
N ASP A 464 -0.94 -9.30 -18.27
CA ASP A 464 -0.07 -9.90 -19.30
C ASP A 464 1.26 -9.16 -19.47
N GLY A 465 1.51 -8.14 -18.64
CA GLY A 465 2.66 -7.25 -18.70
C GLY A 465 2.35 -5.91 -19.36
N ARG A 466 1.49 -5.86 -20.39
CA ARG A 466 1.12 -4.64 -21.13
C ARG A 466 -0.29 -4.18 -20.80
N PHE A 467 -1.23 -5.11 -20.74
CA PHE A 467 -2.63 -4.88 -20.44
C PHE A 467 -3.03 -5.53 -19.12
N ILE A 468 -3.93 -4.85 -18.41
CA ILE A 468 -4.63 -5.41 -17.27
C ILE A 468 -6.09 -5.66 -17.64
N TYR A 469 -6.59 -6.84 -17.32
CA TYR A 469 -7.95 -7.30 -17.57
C TYR A 469 -8.69 -7.38 -16.24
N LEU A 470 -9.66 -6.49 -16.03
CA LEU A 470 -10.53 -6.51 -14.85
C LEU A 470 -11.86 -7.17 -15.22
N VAL A 471 -12.05 -8.42 -14.79
CA VAL A 471 -13.28 -9.17 -15.03
C VAL A 471 -14.28 -8.86 -13.93
N THR A 472 -15.47 -8.41 -14.30
CA THR A 472 -16.55 -8.00 -13.41
C THR A 472 -17.86 -8.67 -13.81
N GLU A 473 -18.87 -8.60 -12.94
CA GLU A 473 -20.24 -8.97 -13.32
C GLU A 473 -20.76 -8.14 -14.50
N LEU A 474 -21.54 -8.77 -15.38
CA LEU A 474 -22.13 -8.10 -16.53
C LEU A 474 -23.41 -7.36 -16.14
N MET A 475 -23.42 -6.03 -16.33
CA MET A 475 -24.59 -5.18 -16.06
C MET A 475 -25.60 -5.24 -17.21
N LYS A 476 -26.50 -6.22 -17.19
CA LYS A 476 -27.50 -6.43 -18.27
C LYS A 476 -28.60 -5.37 -18.28
N GLY A 477 -28.81 -4.70 -17.16
CA GLY A 477 -29.83 -3.67 -17.03
C GLY A 477 -29.48 -2.36 -17.74
N GLY A 478 -28.22 -2.08 -18.09
CA GLY A 478 -27.86 -0.84 -18.77
C GLY A 478 -27.94 0.41 -17.87
N GLU A 479 -27.74 1.59 -18.47
CA GLU A 479 -27.50 2.86 -17.76
C GLU A 479 -28.74 3.36 -17.01
N LEU A 480 -28.53 3.88 -15.79
CA LEU A 480 -29.57 4.40 -14.91
C LEU A 480 -30.46 5.43 -15.62
N LEU A 481 -29.84 6.44 -16.22
CA LEU A 481 -30.61 7.54 -16.81
C LEU A 481 -31.36 7.10 -18.06
N ASP A 482 -30.80 6.21 -18.88
CA ASP A 482 -31.48 5.69 -20.07
C ASP A 482 -32.75 4.92 -19.69
N ARG A 483 -32.73 4.19 -18.57
CA ARG A 483 -33.92 3.53 -18.04
C ARG A 483 -34.95 4.54 -17.57
N ILE A 484 -34.54 5.47 -16.72
CA ILE A 484 -35.42 6.47 -16.11
C ILE A 484 -36.08 7.33 -17.20
N LEU A 485 -35.34 7.72 -18.24
CA LEU A 485 -35.87 8.52 -19.35
C LEU A 485 -36.80 7.74 -20.29
N ARG A 486 -36.70 6.41 -20.35
CA ARG A 486 -37.59 5.55 -21.16
C ARG A 486 -38.87 5.15 -20.44
N GLN A 487 -38.92 5.29 -19.11
CA GLN A 487 -40.11 4.99 -18.34
C GLN A 487 -41.21 6.00 -18.67
N LYS A 488 -42.40 5.50 -19.03
CA LYS A 488 -43.58 6.33 -19.30
C LYS A 488 -44.08 7.06 -18.05
N PHE A 489 -43.81 6.49 -16.87
CA PHE A 489 -44.23 7.02 -15.58
C PHE A 489 -43.01 7.00 -14.66
N PHE A 490 -42.68 8.16 -14.08
CA PHE A 490 -41.63 8.30 -13.08
C PHE A 490 -42.04 9.39 -12.08
N SER A 491 -41.91 9.12 -10.80
CA SER A 491 -42.41 9.93 -9.70
C SER A 491 -41.28 10.38 -8.77
N GLU A 492 -41.56 11.36 -7.90
CA GLU A 492 -40.64 11.76 -6.84
C GLU A 492 -40.27 10.60 -5.92
N ARG A 493 -41.22 9.69 -5.64
CA ARG A 493 -40.95 8.49 -4.84
C ARG A 493 -39.88 7.62 -5.47
N GLU A 494 -39.96 7.38 -6.78
CA GLU A 494 -38.98 6.57 -7.51
C GLU A 494 -37.63 7.29 -7.59
N ALA A 495 -37.62 8.61 -7.83
CA ALA A 495 -36.42 9.44 -7.80
C ALA A 495 -35.72 9.37 -6.43
N SER A 496 -36.51 9.44 -5.35
CA SER A 496 -36.03 9.38 -3.97
C SER A 496 -35.48 7.99 -3.62
N ALA A 497 -36.12 6.91 -4.07
CA ALA A 497 -35.62 5.55 -3.90
C ALA A 497 -34.26 5.33 -4.61
N VAL A 498 -34.13 5.81 -5.85
CA VAL A 498 -32.87 5.77 -6.60
C VAL A 498 -31.78 6.58 -5.88
N LEU A 499 -32.09 7.83 -5.50
CA LEU A 499 -31.12 8.69 -4.82
C LEU A 499 -30.70 8.12 -3.46
N PHE A 500 -31.63 7.53 -2.69
CA PHE A 500 -31.34 6.87 -1.42
C PHE A 500 -30.30 5.75 -1.60
N THR A 501 -30.49 4.85 -2.57
CA THR A 501 -29.55 3.75 -2.81
C THR A 501 -28.16 4.26 -3.17
N ILE A 502 -28.07 5.27 -4.06
CA ILE A 502 -26.79 5.83 -4.48
C ILE A 502 -26.13 6.59 -3.33
N ALA A 503 -26.86 7.47 -2.63
CA ALA A 503 -26.36 8.25 -1.50
C ALA A 503 -25.88 7.34 -0.35
N LYS A 504 -26.60 6.24 -0.06
CA LYS A 504 -26.18 5.24 0.93
C LYS A 504 -24.87 4.55 0.55
N THR A 505 -24.69 4.28 -0.74
CA THR A 505 -23.46 3.67 -1.25
C THR A 505 -22.28 4.65 -1.20
N VAL A 506 -22.54 5.92 -1.53
CA VAL A 506 -21.54 6.99 -1.46
C VAL A 506 -21.15 7.28 0.00
N ASP A 507 -22.12 7.31 0.92
CA ASP A 507 -21.87 7.46 2.36
C ASP A 507 -20.99 6.32 2.90
N TYR A 508 -21.30 5.08 2.52
CA TYR A 508 -20.45 3.92 2.84
C TYR A 508 -19.01 4.11 2.35
N LEU A 509 -18.81 4.55 1.11
CA LEU A 509 -17.48 4.83 0.56
C LEU A 509 -16.79 5.96 1.33
N HIS A 510 -17.47 7.08 1.56
CA HIS A 510 -16.94 8.26 2.25
C HIS A 510 -16.53 7.94 3.69
N CYS A 511 -17.30 7.12 4.41
CA CYS A 511 -16.96 6.64 5.75
C CYS A 511 -15.70 5.76 5.79
N GLN A 512 -15.37 5.09 4.67
CA GLN A 512 -14.13 4.32 4.50
C GLN A 512 -12.99 5.16 3.91
N GLY A 513 -13.20 6.48 3.82
CA GLY A 513 -12.28 7.43 3.21
C GLY A 513 -12.22 7.34 1.69
N VAL A 514 -13.08 6.59 1.00
CA VAL A 514 -13.03 6.51 -0.48
C VAL A 514 -13.94 7.56 -1.09
N VAL A 515 -13.39 8.37 -2.02
CA VAL A 515 -14.19 9.29 -2.84
C VAL A 515 -14.14 8.83 -4.29
N HIS A 516 -15.29 8.83 -4.96
CA HIS A 516 -15.44 8.25 -6.29
C HIS A 516 -14.93 9.20 -7.39
N ARG A 517 -15.21 10.51 -7.28
CA ARG A 517 -14.74 11.61 -8.17
C ARG A 517 -15.21 11.58 -9.63
N ASP A 518 -15.79 10.48 -10.09
CA ASP A 518 -16.39 10.37 -11.44
C ASP A 518 -17.80 9.77 -11.37
N LEU A 519 -18.59 10.18 -10.36
CA LEU A 519 -20.01 9.81 -10.32
C LEU A 519 -20.73 10.52 -11.46
N LYS A 520 -21.15 9.75 -12.45
CA LYS A 520 -21.96 10.21 -13.57
C LYS A 520 -22.89 9.08 -14.01
N PRO A 521 -23.99 9.37 -14.71
CA PRO A 521 -24.98 8.32 -14.95
C PRO A 521 -24.54 7.20 -15.89
N SER A 522 -23.52 7.41 -16.74
CA SER A 522 -22.92 6.31 -17.52
C SER A 522 -22.16 5.31 -16.66
N ASN A 523 -21.80 5.68 -15.42
CA ASN A 523 -21.07 4.85 -14.46
C ASN A 523 -22.00 4.21 -13.42
N ILE A 524 -23.32 4.40 -13.54
CA ILE A 524 -24.34 3.86 -12.64
C ILE A 524 -25.27 2.99 -13.48
N LEU A 525 -25.22 1.68 -13.27
CA LEU A 525 -25.85 0.67 -14.12
C LEU A 525 -26.79 -0.22 -13.31
N TYR A 526 -27.81 -0.77 -13.96
CA TYR A 526 -28.65 -1.81 -13.39
C TYR A 526 -28.08 -3.21 -13.68
N THR A 527 -28.17 -4.14 -12.72
CA THR A 527 -27.79 -5.55 -12.95
C THR A 527 -28.76 -6.27 -13.87
N ASP A 528 -30.04 -5.88 -13.86
CA ASP A 528 -31.13 -6.56 -14.55
C ASP A 528 -32.26 -5.61 -15.00
N ASP A 529 -33.31 -6.20 -15.57
CA ASP A 529 -34.44 -5.46 -16.14
C ASP A 529 -35.52 -5.01 -15.12
N SER A 530 -35.34 -5.30 -13.82
CA SER A 530 -36.40 -5.15 -12.80
C SER A 530 -36.79 -3.71 -12.47
N ASN A 531 -35.99 -2.73 -12.89
CA ASN A 531 -36.10 -1.31 -12.51
C ASN A 531 -36.09 -1.07 -10.98
N ASN A 532 -35.68 -2.05 -10.18
CA ASN A 532 -35.57 -1.90 -8.73
C ASN A 532 -34.32 -1.09 -8.39
N ALA A 533 -34.43 -0.10 -7.50
CA ALA A 533 -33.28 0.64 -7.01
C ALA A 533 -32.20 -0.28 -6.39
N ASP A 534 -32.57 -1.43 -5.81
CA ASP A 534 -31.61 -2.38 -5.24
C ASP A 534 -30.70 -3.07 -6.28
N SER A 535 -31.11 -3.11 -7.56
CA SER A 535 -30.30 -3.66 -8.65
C SER A 535 -29.31 -2.64 -9.23
N ILE A 536 -29.21 -1.44 -8.65
CA ILE A 536 -28.21 -0.43 -9.05
C ILE A 536 -26.81 -0.83 -8.58
N ARG A 537 -25.82 -0.61 -9.44
CA ARG A 537 -24.38 -0.74 -9.17
C ARG A 537 -23.65 0.52 -9.63
N ILE A 538 -22.70 0.97 -8.83
CA ILE A 538 -21.66 1.94 -9.23
C ILE A 538 -20.50 1.14 -9.85
N CYS A 539 -20.06 1.48 -11.05
CA CYS A 539 -19.24 0.58 -11.87
C CYS A 539 -17.83 1.07 -12.23
N ASP A 540 -17.57 2.38 -12.30
CA ASP A 540 -16.26 2.88 -12.77
C ASP A 540 -15.48 3.59 -11.67
N PHE A 541 -14.63 2.82 -10.99
CA PHE A 541 -13.76 3.31 -9.91
C PHE A 541 -12.38 3.77 -10.41
N GLY A 542 -12.18 3.92 -11.72
CA GLY A 542 -10.87 4.32 -12.24
C GLY A 542 -10.37 5.66 -11.67
N PHE A 543 -11.29 6.59 -11.39
CA PHE A 543 -10.97 7.89 -10.79
C PHE A 543 -11.17 7.90 -9.28
N ALA A 544 -11.63 6.81 -8.68
CA ALA A 544 -11.80 6.75 -7.24
C ALA A 544 -10.44 6.87 -6.55
N LYS A 545 -10.45 7.36 -5.32
CA LYS A 545 -9.26 7.51 -4.51
C LYS A 545 -9.58 7.21 -3.06
N GLN A 546 -8.72 6.43 -2.42
CA GLN A 546 -8.76 6.32 -0.98
C GLN A 546 -8.10 7.55 -0.35
N LEU A 547 -8.92 8.41 0.22
CA LEU A 547 -8.54 9.45 1.17
C LEU A 547 -8.22 8.81 2.53
N ARG A 548 -7.28 9.41 3.26
CA ARG A 548 -6.90 9.00 4.61
C ARG A 548 -7.72 9.78 5.65
N GLY A 549 -7.91 9.16 6.82
CA GLY A 549 -9.00 9.41 7.78
C GLY A 549 -9.19 10.84 8.32
N GLU A 550 -10.26 10.99 9.13
CA GLU A 550 -10.94 12.23 9.56
C GLU A 550 -10.07 13.31 10.23
N ASN A 551 -8.80 13.03 10.54
CA ASN A 551 -7.88 13.99 11.16
C ASN A 551 -7.09 14.87 10.15
N GLY A 552 -7.45 14.87 8.87
CA GLY A 552 -7.22 16.02 8.00
C GLY A 552 -5.76 16.46 7.79
N LEU A 553 -4.80 15.54 7.64
CA LEU A 553 -3.46 15.91 7.15
C LEU A 553 -2.99 15.00 6.01
N LEU A 554 -3.45 15.31 4.80
CA LEU A 554 -2.56 15.38 3.64
C LEU A 554 -2.26 16.87 3.44
N LEU A 555 -1.26 17.41 4.15
CA LEU A 555 -0.53 18.56 3.59
C LEU A 555 0.18 18.07 2.34
N THR A 556 0.17 18.87 1.30
CA THR A 556 0.50 18.49 -0.09
C THR A 556 2.04 18.48 -0.28
N PRO A 557 2.60 17.89 -1.35
CA PRO A 557 3.98 17.44 -1.39
C PRO A 557 4.99 18.60 -1.44
N CYS A 558 6.16 18.30 -0.88
CA CYS A 558 7.29 19.19 -0.65
C CYS A 558 7.85 19.84 -1.93
N TYR A 559 7.87 21.17 -2.01
CA TYR A 559 9.04 22.04 -2.26
C TYR A 559 8.66 23.52 -1.94
N THR A 560 9.40 24.15 -1.01
CA THR A 560 9.37 25.59 -0.63
C THR A 560 8.06 26.15 -0.03
N ALA A 561 7.91 26.03 1.29
CA ALA A 561 6.73 26.38 2.11
C ALA A 561 6.40 27.89 2.30
N ASN A 562 6.80 28.78 1.39
CA ASN A 562 6.42 30.22 1.49
C ASN A 562 5.28 30.64 0.56
N PHE A 563 4.73 29.72 -0.25
CA PHE A 563 3.72 30.07 -1.28
C PHE A 563 2.59 29.03 -1.45
N VAL A 564 2.40 28.10 -0.51
CA VAL A 564 1.28 27.13 -0.61
C VAL A 564 0.00 27.81 -0.17
N ALA A 565 -0.95 27.90 -1.09
CA ALA A 565 -2.17 28.65 -0.91
C ALA A 565 -3.28 27.80 -0.24
N PRO A 566 -4.20 28.39 0.55
CA PRO A 566 -5.17 27.68 1.40
C PRO A 566 -6.05 26.65 0.69
N GLU A 567 -6.28 26.81 -0.61
CA GLU A 567 -7.12 25.95 -1.46
C GLU A 567 -6.64 24.50 -1.55
N VAL A 568 -5.36 24.24 -1.29
CA VAL A 568 -4.78 22.90 -1.41
C VAL A 568 -5.19 22.00 -0.22
N LEU A 569 -5.39 22.60 0.96
CA LEU A 569 -5.99 21.94 2.14
C LEU A 569 -7.52 21.80 2.01
N MET A 570 -8.16 22.71 1.26
CA MET A 570 -9.62 22.69 1.01
C MET A 570 -10.07 21.52 0.12
N ARG A 571 -9.14 20.83 -0.58
CA ARG A 571 -9.49 19.79 -1.58
C ARG A 571 -10.10 18.50 -1.02
N GLN A 572 -9.89 18.13 0.24
CA GLN A 572 -10.44 16.89 0.79
C GLN A 572 -11.97 16.94 0.93
N GLY A 573 -12.48 18.00 1.55
CA GLY A 573 -13.93 18.26 1.60
C GLY A 573 -14.49 18.57 0.22
N TYR A 574 -13.69 19.20 -0.66
CA TYR A 574 -14.06 19.46 -2.04
C TYR A 574 -14.32 18.17 -2.85
N ASP A 575 -13.44 17.17 -2.76
CA ASP A 575 -13.56 15.92 -3.52
C ASP A 575 -14.83 15.15 -3.10
N ALA A 576 -15.09 15.01 -1.80
CA ALA A 576 -16.33 14.38 -1.30
C ALA A 576 -17.57 15.21 -1.68
N ALA A 577 -17.48 16.54 -1.59
CA ALA A 577 -18.55 17.43 -2.03
C ALA A 577 -18.78 17.39 -3.56
N CYS A 578 -17.79 17.02 -4.37
CA CYS A 578 -17.96 16.81 -5.81
C CYS A 578 -18.87 15.61 -6.09
N ASP A 579 -18.72 14.52 -5.33
CA ASP A 579 -19.64 13.38 -5.44
C ASP A 579 -21.08 13.82 -5.16
N ILE A 580 -21.30 14.63 -4.12
CA ILE A 580 -22.64 15.15 -3.78
C ILE A 580 -23.19 16.11 -4.84
N TRP A 581 -22.34 16.95 -5.42
CA TRP A 581 -22.73 17.79 -6.55
C TRP A 581 -23.22 16.95 -7.73
N SER A 582 -22.47 15.91 -8.09
CA SER A 582 -22.87 14.96 -9.15
C SER A 582 -24.22 14.30 -8.86
N LEU A 583 -24.46 13.90 -7.60
CA LEU A 583 -25.77 13.39 -7.19
C LEU A 583 -26.88 14.44 -7.31
N GLY A 584 -26.59 15.71 -7.02
CA GLY A 584 -27.52 16.83 -7.21
C GLY A 584 -27.86 17.04 -8.68
N VAL A 585 -26.87 17.01 -9.58
CA VAL A 585 -27.10 17.12 -11.03
C VAL A 585 -27.94 15.95 -11.55
N LEU A 586 -27.67 14.73 -11.05
CA LEU A 586 -28.47 13.55 -11.36
C LEU A 586 -29.92 13.71 -10.85
N LEU A 587 -30.12 14.13 -9.60
CA LEU A 587 -31.44 14.35 -9.01
C LEU A 587 -32.25 15.40 -9.79
N TYR A 588 -31.62 16.55 -10.11
CA TYR A 588 -32.25 17.58 -10.95
C TYR A 588 -32.71 16.96 -12.27
N THR A 589 -31.84 16.19 -12.93
CA THR A 589 -32.13 15.58 -14.23
C THR A 589 -33.25 14.54 -14.14
N MET A 590 -33.30 13.76 -13.06
CA MET A 590 -34.36 12.79 -12.82
C MET A 590 -35.73 13.45 -12.65
N LEU A 591 -35.79 14.59 -11.96
CA LEU A 591 -37.03 15.33 -11.66
C LEU A 591 -37.48 16.23 -12.82
N ALA A 592 -36.56 17.00 -13.40
CA ALA A 592 -36.84 17.98 -14.44
C ALA A 592 -36.94 17.37 -15.84
N GLY A 593 -36.23 16.26 -16.09
CA GLY A 593 -36.08 15.67 -17.42
C GLY A 593 -35.08 16.38 -18.33
N TYR A 594 -34.34 17.37 -17.81
CA TYR A 594 -33.25 18.08 -18.48
C TYR A 594 -32.17 18.44 -17.45
N THR A 595 -30.99 18.86 -17.88
CA THR A 595 -29.88 19.16 -16.97
C THR A 595 -29.95 20.59 -16.40
N PRO A 596 -29.40 20.87 -15.20
CA PRO A 596 -29.50 22.20 -14.59
C PRO A 596 -28.67 23.29 -15.27
N PHE A 597 -27.57 22.93 -15.94
CA PHE A 597 -26.57 23.90 -16.42
C PHE A 597 -26.29 23.84 -17.93
N ALA A 598 -26.55 22.71 -18.59
CA ALA A 598 -26.40 22.60 -20.04
C ALA A 598 -27.77 22.64 -20.74
N ASN A 599 -27.87 23.49 -21.76
CA ASN A 599 -29.04 23.63 -22.62
C ASN A 599 -29.05 22.59 -23.76
N GLY A 600 -27.92 21.93 -24.02
CA GLY A 600 -27.79 20.91 -25.06
C GLY A 600 -26.36 20.36 -25.18
N PRO A 601 -26.13 19.36 -26.04
CA PRO A 601 -24.81 18.78 -26.27
C PRO A 601 -23.79 19.71 -26.92
N ASN A 602 -24.26 20.81 -27.53
CA ASN A 602 -23.42 21.77 -28.26
C ASN A 602 -22.92 22.93 -27.39
N ASP A 603 -23.36 23.01 -26.13
CA ASP A 603 -22.88 24.02 -25.20
C ASP A 603 -21.37 23.84 -24.97
N THR A 604 -20.63 24.94 -24.98
CA THR A 604 -19.20 24.91 -24.70
C THR A 604 -18.92 24.70 -23.20
N PRO A 605 -17.81 24.05 -22.83
CA PRO A 605 -17.41 23.90 -21.42
C PRO A 605 -17.39 25.23 -20.66
N GLU A 606 -16.93 26.30 -21.30
CA GLU A 606 -16.84 27.64 -20.71
C GLU A 606 -18.21 28.22 -20.37
N GLU A 607 -19.20 28.09 -21.26
CA GLU A 607 -20.58 28.54 -21.02
C GLU A 607 -21.23 27.77 -19.86
N ILE A 608 -21.01 26.47 -19.80
CA ILE A 608 -21.52 25.61 -18.73
C ILE A 608 -20.87 25.99 -17.39
N LEU A 609 -19.54 26.18 -17.36
CA LEU A 609 -18.81 26.59 -16.16
C LEU A 609 -19.24 27.97 -15.64
N VAL A 610 -19.55 28.92 -16.53
CA VAL A 610 -20.11 30.23 -16.14
C VAL A 610 -21.47 30.06 -15.45
N ARG A 611 -22.34 29.20 -15.97
CA ARG A 611 -23.66 28.94 -15.34
C ARG A 611 -23.51 28.24 -14.00
N ILE A 612 -22.62 27.26 -13.89
CA ILE A 612 -22.27 26.59 -12.63
C ILE A 612 -21.75 27.62 -11.61
N GLY A 613 -20.78 28.45 -11.99
CA GLY A 613 -20.19 29.48 -11.13
C GLY A 613 -21.16 30.57 -10.70
N SER A 614 -22.23 30.81 -11.48
CA SER A 614 -23.30 31.73 -11.10
C SER A 614 -24.19 31.18 -9.97
N GLY A 615 -24.20 29.86 -9.77
CA GLY A 615 -25.06 29.19 -8.79
C GLY A 615 -26.56 29.22 -9.10
N LYS A 616 -26.96 29.74 -10.26
CA LYS A 616 -28.37 29.92 -10.63
C LYS A 616 -28.83 28.77 -11.53
N PHE A 617 -29.80 28.01 -11.03
CA PHE A 617 -30.59 27.05 -11.80
C PHE A 617 -32.08 27.29 -11.51
N SER A 618 -32.96 26.96 -12.46
CA SER A 618 -34.41 27.19 -12.30
C SER A 618 -35.05 26.04 -11.53
N LEU A 619 -35.82 26.37 -10.49
CA LEU A 619 -36.72 25.46 -9.78
C LEU A 619 -38.19 25.84 -10.01
N SER A 620 -38.46 26.41 -11.19
CA SER A 620 -39.78 26.84 -11.64
C SER A 620 -39.99 26.48 -13.11
N GLY A 621 -41.24 26.18 -13.48
CA GLY A 621 -41.63 25.81 -14.83
C GLY A 621 -41.50 24.30 -15.11
N GLY A 622 -42.42 23.79 -15.92
CA GLY A 622 -42.46 22.37 -16.29
C GLY A 622 -42.79 21.50 -15.07
N ASN A 623 -41.99 20.45 -14.84
CA ASN A 623 -42.18 19.57 -13.68
C ASN A 623 -41.97 20.28 -12.34
N TRP A 624 -41.19 21.37 -12.30
CA TRP A 624 -40.90 22.04 -11.04
C TRP A 624 -42.12 22.70 -10.39
N ASP A 625 -43.18 22.94 -11.17
CA ASP A 625 -44.43 23.49 -10.65
C ASP A 625 -45.21 22.45 -9.81
N THR A 626 -44.95 21.15 -10.01
CA THR A 626 -45.58 20.04 -9.29
C THR A 626 -44.65 19.34 -8.31
N VAL A 627 -43.33 19.46 -8.48
CA VAL A 627 -42.33 18.89 -7.57
C VAL A 627 -42.40 19.56 -6.18
N SER A 628 -42.35 18.73 -5.14
CA SER A 628 -42.46 19.15 -3.74
C SER A 628 -41.38 20.14 -3.29
N ASP A 629 -41.73 21.03 -2.36
CA ASP A 629 -40.78 21.97 -1.77
C ASP A 629 -39.64 21.26 -1.02
N ALA A 630 -39.91 20.08 -0.45
CA ALA A 630 -38.89 19.26 0.20
C ALA A 630 -37.84 18.73 -0.80
N ALA A 631 -38.23 18.39 -2.03
CA ALA A 631 -37.29 18.00 -3.07
C ALA A 631 -36.42 19.18 -3.52
N LYS A 632 -37.04 20.35 -3.68
CA LYS A 632 -36.36 21.61 -4.04
C LYS A 632 -35.36 22.03 -2.97
N ASP A 633 -35.73 21.91 -1.71
CA ASP A 633 -34.87 22.21 -0.56
C ASP A 633 -33.63 21.31 -0.54
N LEU A 634 -33.82 19.98 -0.61
CA LEU A 634 -32.69 19.04 -0.69
C LEU A 634 -31.74 19.38 -1.85
N LEU A 635 -32.32 19.61 -3.03
CA LEU A 635 -31.55 19.88 -4.23
C LEU A 635 -30.73 21.18 -4.13
N SER A 636 -31.27 22.20 -3.47
CA SER A 636 -30.55 23.46 -3.21
C SER A 636 -29.31 23.26 -2.33
N HIS A 637 -29.38 22.35 -1.34
CA HIS A 637 -28.25 22.01 -0.49
C HIS A 637 -27.22 21.12 -1.18
N MET A 638 -27.64 20.23 -2.08
CA MET A 638 -26.73 19.38 -2.87
C MET A 638 -26.01 20.15 -3.97
N LEU A 639 -26.67 21.15 -4.59
CA LEU A 639 -26.11 22.02 -5.63
C LEU A 639 -25.63 23.37 -5.09
N HIS A 640 -25.32 23.44 -3.80
CA HIS A 640 -24.73 24.65 -3.23
C HIS A 640 -23.35 24.92 -3.85
N VAL A 641 -23.10 26.16 -4.31
CA VAL A 641 -21.87 26.54 -5.00
C VAL A 641 -20.65 26.40 -4.10
N ASP A 642 -20.78 26.86 -2.85
CA ASP A 642 -19.76 26.63 -1.81
C ASP A 642 -19.78 25.16 -1.36
N PRO A 643 -18.70 24.39 -1.59
CA PRO A 643 -18.57 22.99 -1.17
C PRO A 643 -18.68 22.79 0.35
N HIS A 644 -18.38 23.79 1.17
CA HIS A 644 -18.43 23.67 2.63
C HIS A 644 -19.84 23.80 3.21
N GLN A 645 -20.73 24.45 2.48
CA GLN A 645 -22.16 24.54 2.82
C GLN A 645 -22.97 23.42 2.15
N ARG A 646 -22.33 22.67 1.23
CA ARG A 646 -22.96 21.53 0.56
C ARG A 646 -23.14 20.40 1.55
N TYR A 647 -24.27 19.71 1.44
CA TYR A 647 -24.51 18.54 2.27
C TYR A 647 -23.47 17.45 2.03
N THR A 648 -23.17 16.70 3.08
CA THR A 648 -22.49 15.40 3.03
C THR A 648 -23.47 14.30 2.65
N ALA A 649 -22.97 13.12 2.27
CA ALA A 649 -23.82 11.96 1.96
C ALA A 649 -24.72 11.59 3.15
N GLU A 650 -24.18 11.60 4.38
CA GLU A 650 -24.93 11.38 5.61
C GLU A 650 -26.07 12.40 5.79
N GLN A 651 -25.80 13.69 5.54
CA GLN A 651 -26.83 14.73 5.63
C GLN A 651 -27.93 14.56 4.58
N VAL A 652 -27.58 14.16 3.35
CA VAL A 652 -28.56 13.82 2.29
C VAL A 652 -29.49 12.69 2.76
N LEU A 653 -28.93 11.64 3.38
CA LEU A 653 -29.70 10.49 3.88
C LEU A 653 -30.65 10.85 5.04
N LYS A 654 -30.28 11.84 5.86
CA LYS A 654 -31.09 12.34 6.98
C LYS A 654 -32.18 13.33 6.55
N HIS A 655 -32.10 13.89 5.34
CA HIS A 655 -33.05 14.88 4.86
C HIS A 655 -34.47 14.29 4.75
N SER A 656 -35.49 15.07 5.08
CA SER A 656 -36.89 14.64 5.16
C SER A 656 -37.42 13.99 3.87
N TRP A 657 -37.05 14.54 2.72
CA TRP A 657 -37.42 14.00 1.40
C TRP A 657 -36.87 12.58 1.14
N ILE A 658 -35.73 12.21 1.73
CA ILE A 658 -35.14 10.86 1.63
C ILE A 658 -35.64 9.95 2.76
N ALA A 659 -35.64 10.46 4.00
CA ALA A 659 -36.04 9.71 5.19
C ALA A 659 -37.53 9.31 5.15
N CYS A 660 -38.39 10.14 4.55
CA CYS A 660 -39.83 9.90 4.41
C CYS A 660 -40.22 9.47 2.99
N ARG A 661 -39.31 8.86 2.21
CA ARG A 661 -39.56 8.51 0.80
C ARG A 661 -40.83 7.70 0.54
N ASP A 662 -41.21 6.82 1.46
CA ASP A 662 -42.42 5.98 1.33
C ASP A 662 -43.73 6.77 1.44
N GLN A 663 -43.66 8.02 1.88
CA GLN A 663 -44.79 8.95 1.99
C GLN A 663 -44.85 9.93 0.81
N LEU A 664 -43.84 9.94 -0.06
CA LEU A 664 -43.79 10.84 -1.21
C LEU A 664 -44.89 10.56 -2.23
N PRO A 665 -45.38 11.59 -2.95
CA PRO A 665 -46.44 11.43 -3.91
C PRO A 665 -46.02 10.56 -5.10
N HIS A 666 -46.99 9.86 -5.67
CA HIS A 666 -46.86 9.12 -6.93
C HIS A 666 -47.21 9.97 -8.16
N TYR A 667 -47.17 11.30 -8.03
CA TYR A 667 -47.49 12.19 -9.15
C TYR A 667 -46.51 11.97 -10.30
N GLN A 668 -47.05 11.96 -11.51
CA GLN A 668 -46.30 11.67 -12.72
C GLN A 668 -45.56 12.94 -13.18
N LEU A 669 -44.25 12.82 -13.38
CA LEU A 669 -43.43 13.86 -13.96
C LEU A 669 -43.53 13.79 -15.50
N ASN A 670 -43.81 14.92 -16.15
CA ASN A 670 -43.88 15.00 -17.61
C ASN A 670 -42.47 14.98 -18.19
N ARG A 671 -42.19 14.11 -19.17
CA ARG A 671 -40.86 14.04 -19.82
C ARG A 671 -40.89 14.58 -21.25
N GLN A 672 -39.78 15.18 -21.66
CA GLN A 672 -39.56 15.62 -23.06
C GLN A 672 -39.24 14.41 -23.96
N ASP A 673 -39.69 14.44 -25.22
CA ASP A 673 -39.55 13.37 -26.21
C ASP A 673 -38.12 13.19 -26.81
N ALA A 674 -37.05 13.59 -26.10
CA ALA A 674 -35.68 13.52 -26.63
C ALA A 674 -34.61 13.08 -25.60
N PRO A 675 -34.59 11.82 -25.14
CA PRO A 675 -33.62 11.30 -24.16
C PRO A 675 -32.14 11.50 -24.56
N HIS A 676 -31.84 11.44 -25.86
CA HIS A 676 -30.49 11.59 -26.39
C HIS A 676 -29.92 13.00 -26.19
N LEU A 677 -30.76 14.04 -26.25
CA LEU A 677 -30.33 15.43 -26.03
C LEU A 677 -29.97 15.66 -24.55
N VAL A 678 -30.76 15.09 -23.64
CA VAL A 678 -30.50 15.12 -22.19
C VAL A 678 -29.18 14.43 -21.87
N LYS A 679 -28.94 13.24 -22.46
CA LYS A 679 -27.68 12.50 -22.29
C LYS A 679 -26.48 13.30 -22.79
N GLY A 680 -26.60 13.91 -23.96
CA GLY A 680 -25.55 14.75 -24.54
C GLY A 680 -25.25 16.00 -23.70
N ALA A 681 -26.27 16.71 -23.24
CA ALA A 681 -26.14 17.87 -22.35
C ALA A 681 -25.51 17.48 -21.00
N MET A 682 -25.85 16.30 -20.49
CA MET A 682 -25.28 15.81 -19.24
C MET A 682 -23.82 15.41 -19.39
N ALA A 683 -23.47 14.70 -20.48
CA ALA A 683 -22.09 14.41 -20.82
C ALA A 683 -21.26 15.70 -20.98
N ALA A 684 -21.82 16.74 -21.61
CA ALA A 684 -21.19 18.06 -21.70
C ALA A 684 -20.98 18.71 -20.32
N THR A 685 -21.96 18.59 -19.41
CA THR A 685 -21.86 19.10 -18.03
C THR A 685 -20.71 18.42 -17.26
N TYR A 686 -20.65 17.09 -17.28
CA TYR A 686 -19.57 16.35 -16.62
C TYR A 686 -18.21 16.55 -17.31
N SER A 687 -18.19 16.69 -18.64
CA SER A 687 -16.97 17.03 -19.39
C SER A 687 -16.44 18.41 -18.99
N ALA A 688 -17.31 19.41 -18.86
CA ALA A 688 -16.95 20.76 -18.43
C ALA A 688 -16.40 20.80 -17.01
N LEU A 689 -17.00 20.04 -16.09
CA LEU A 689 -16.51 19.86 -14.72
C LEU A 689 -15.12 19.20 -14.68
N ASN A 690 -14.82 18.32 -15.64
CA ASN A 690 -13.54 17.66 -15.80
C ASN A 690 -12.52 18.48 -16.64
N HIS A 691 -12.95 19.60 -17.25
CA HIS A 691 -12.12 20.40 -18.14
C HIS A 691 -11.17 21.32 -17.34
N LYS A 692 -9.97 20.78 -17.08
CA LYS A 692 -8.71 21.42 -16.66
C LYS A 692 -8.81 22.81 -16.01
N THR A 693 -8.90 22.80 -14.68
CA THR A 693 -8.05 23.66 -13.85
C THR A 693 -7.40 22.81 -12.75
N PHE A 694 -6.09 22.58 -12.88
CA PHE A 694 -5.21 21.98 -11.85
C PHE A 694 -5.42 20.50 -11.49
N GLN A 695 -5.16 19.59 -12.44
CA GLN A 695 -4.57 18.29 -12.08
C GLN A 695 -3.09 18.29 -12.49
N PRO A 696 -2.15 17.98 -11.59
CA PRO A 696 -0.79 17.66 -12.01
C PRO A 696 -0.85 16.42 -12.90
N VAL A 697 -0.06 16.41 -13.98
CA VAL A 697 0.16 15.19 -14.77
C VAL A 697 0.81 14.18 -13.84
N LEU A 698 0.08 13.13 -13.47
CA LEU A 698 0.62 12.05 -12.65
C LEU A 698 1.55 11.21 -13.53
N GLU A 699 2.84 11.26 -13.23
CA GLU A 699 3.82 10.36 -13.84
C GLU A 699 3.74 8.96 -13.19
N PRO A 700 4.19 7.89 -13.88
CA PRO A 700 4.23 6.55 -13.31
C PRO A 700 4.98 6.51 -11.97
N VAL A 701 4.61 5.65 -11.02
CA VAL A 701 5.25 5.53 -9.69
C VAL A 701 6.78 5.40 -9.76
N ALA A 702 7.28 4.76 -10.82
CA ALA A 702 8.71 4.60 -11.12
C ALA A 702 9.47 5.93 -11.36
N ALA A 703 8.76 7.01 -11.72
CA ALA A 703 9.33 8.33 -11.93
C ALA A 703 9.58 9.09 -10.62
N SER A 704 9.01 8.64 -9.49
CA SER A 704 9.25 9.28 -8.19
C SER A 704 10.73 9.18 -7.78
N SER A 705 11.25 10.24 -7.15
CA SER A 705 12.63 10.28 -6.64
C SER A 705 12.91 9.17 -5.60
N LEU A 706 11.87 8.73 -4.88
CA LEU A 706 11.94 7.59 -3.97
C LEU A 706 12.07 6.27 -4.75
N ALA A 707 11.23 6.01 -5.76
CA ALA A 707 11.33 4.80 -6.58
C ALA A 707 12.65 4.71 -7.37
N GLN A 708 13.17 5.83 -7.88
CA GLN A 708 14.46 5.88 -8.58
C GLN A 708 15.65 5.42 -7.70
N ARG A 709 15.59 5.66 -6.38
CA ARG A 709 16.63 5.20 -5.44
C ARG A 709 16.71 3.67 -5.35
N ARG A 710 15.58 2.96 -5.49
CA ARG A 710 15.55 1.49 -5.53
C ARG A 710 16.31 0.95 -6.75
N SER A 711 16.21 1.64 -7.89
CA SER A 711 16.95 1.30 -9.11
C SER A 711 18.45 1.61 -9.00
N MET A 712 18.84 2.69 -8.33
CA MET A 712 20.26 3.01 -8.08
C MET A 712 20.94 2.01 -7.14
N LYS A 713 20.23 1.46 -6.13
CA LYS A 713 20.76 0.38 -5.28
C LYS A 713 21.09 -0.92 -6.04
N LYS A 714 20.59 -1.11 -7.28
CA LYS A 714 21.01 -2.23 -8.13
C LYS A 714 22.45 -2.08 -8.62
N LEU A 715 22.99 -0.86 -8.63
CA LEU A 715 24.38 -0.57 -8.93
C LEU A 715 25.16 -0.44 -7.62
N THR A 716 25.91 -1.50 -7.28
CA THR A 716 27.06 -1.58 -6.36
C THR A 716 26.88 -2.11 -4.92
N SER A 717 27.62 -3.21 -4.65
CA SER A 717 28.55 -3.33 -3.50
C SER A 717 29.63 -4.42 -3.72
N THR A 718 29.71 -5.07 -4.89
CA THR A 718 30.83 -5.98 -5.24
C THR A 718 31.57 -5.63 -6.52
N ASP A 719 31.10 -4.65 -7.29
CA ASP A 719 31.86 -4.09 -8.41
C ASP A 719 32.65 -2.87 -7.92
N LEU A 720 33.62 -3.15 -7.05
CA LEU A 720 34.91 -2.48 -6.79
C LEU A 720 35.55 -3.08 -5.53
#